data_AF-A0A7S3NKJ5-F1
#
_entry.id   AF-A0A7S3NKJ5-F1
#
_cell.length_a   1.000
_cell.length_b   1.000
_cell.length_c   1.000
_cell.angle_alpha   90.00
_cell.angle_beta   90.00
_cell.angle_gamma   90.00
#
_symmetry.space_group_name_H-M   'P 1'
#
loop_
_entity.id
_entity.type
_entity.pdbx_description
1 polymer ?
#
loop_
_entity_poly.entity_id
_entity_poly.type
_entity_poly.pdbx_seq_one_letter_code
_entity_poly.pdbx_strand_id
1 'polypeptide(L)'
;MTVSGGNDEKMFEEVCSTNFLEFSFGNRSYSEQIADAVRKTKNHCAVTVYLKELKHSNKSLRVVWVQHDFGFLGGSLGCAEGEKVTRAFEYATAQKMAIIVACKTGGARMQEGTLSLMQMAKVSVAVESQRRARLPFVSILEDPTYGGVSASYAMQADVKIATKGVRIGFAGPGVILNTMFEMDQAAYDAACPNEFQSAEFCREHGALDLVLNEHSELESTVFGICMALLGKKSFSSLSLPAVVKYQAPTAEEMAKEPDYAASRAITRPQYADFRDALFYGYIELSGDGQVGSDPCIKGGVAFLHVSNDTDFPCIVIGCGKGHTPGEMQAHNYGMPSPAGYRTAKRLMEMADRFHLPIITFVDTCGAWPSFRAEEAGQSEAIATNLRIMAGLAVPMITMVIGEGGSGGALGLAMGNRLGMLSQAYYGVISPEGAASILGRYKDEKHKLEQFPQDCYALAKAQNIYAYQLRDLGVVDQVVYEDSHETYNNFPQTLARLAKFLQDALIELSTLKPEQLVEQRYAKYRALGKFIEMDTEQRQATLRKLESEVSTKKARPVKPDTTPCRLVTYLANQVLHSERARFMGLAPPKVPTISPQAPAVENVSTKAITAKSILDAQGPQAMAKWVRSQERVLLTDTTMRDAHQSLLATRVRTIDLVQGAKAANTLLCDAFSFECWGGATFDVAYRFLNEDPWDRLRQIRAACPNVCLQMLIRGANAVGYTSYPDNVVVRFVELAAKNGMDIFRIFDCFNDLNQMKTCIDAVRKTGKVAECCVCYTSDITTSSVYNAEYYTNLAKELCDAGAHTIAIKDMAGLMKPSGVVPILNAIRAGAGDDIPIHFHTHCTSSASLAVAMEMTRQGCDIIDFAIASMADLTSQPSLNAFCAAMAGMPRDPKINYLALEPLDVYWMKVREMYAPFETGMLSGSARVYDHEIPGGQYANLFVQCKSMGLGDRWEEVLDAYRDVNQLFGDIVKVTPSSKCVGDLALFLINKNLKAFDILDPEKTKNIDYPDSVVGLFEGRLGFPHRGFPDEVTSAILQGKPKLTIRPSSALPPADFTKTQIELSDKYGVQLDDERVMAALLYPKVFDDYMNFCATNTAAAAFLPTPIFWYSFSIGQTATISKLPSEIAQKELGSTLESEEITLTLKRVGPLKAGRMRTIVFQVNDKEQHVEVKNPAAEGEFDGPMADTSNPNHLPSPMPGMVDKCHIEVGQSVVAGQELFIVSALKMEVKVRAPRDGKIDKLYVEARDKLVEGALMAVIS
;
A
#
# COMPACT_ATOMS: atom_id res chain seq x y z
N MET A 1 -0.66 49.09 30.24
CA MET A 1 -0.15 50.31 30.91
C MET A 1 1.08 49.91 31.74
N THR A 2 2.09 50.78 31.82
CA THR A 2 3.22 50.89 32.80
C THR A 2 3.48 49.73 33.80
N VAL A 3 4.65 49.05 33.79
CA VAL A 3 6.00 49.45 34.37
C VAL A 3 6.01 49.34 35.92
N SER A 4 6.94 48.69 36.65
CA SER A 4 8.30 48.10 36.42
C SER A 4 8.64 47.06 37.54
N GLY A 5 9.71 46.25 37.55
CA GLY A 5 10.83 46.02 36.61
C GLY A 5 11.97 45.15 37.21
N GLY A 6 12.89 44.71 36.36
CA GLY A 6 14.13 43.97 36.69
C GLY A 6 15.08 44.06 35.51
N ASN A 7 16.40 44.06 35.74
CA ASN A 7 17.40 44.22 34.67
C ASN A 7 17.59 42.90 33.89
N ASP A 8 16.63 42.58 33.02
CA ASP A 8 16.78 41.51 32.03
C ASP A 8 17.80 41.95 30.97
N GLU A 9 18.97 41.31 30.96
CA GLU A 9 20.06 41.62 30.03
C GLU A 9 19.68 41.18 28.61
N LYS A 10 19.56 42.14 27.69
CA LYS A 10 19.27 41.85 26.29
C LYS A 10 20.50 41.29 25.57
N MET A 11 20.26 40.31 24.70
CA MET A 11 21.30 39.64 23.93
C MET A 11 21.06 39.77 22.42
N PHE A 12 22.17 39.79 21.66
CA PHE A 12 22.19 39.79 20.20
C PHE A 12 21.45 40.98 19.55
N GLU A 13 21.50 42.17 20.16
CA GLU A 13 20.82 43.36 19.64
C GLU A 13 21.36 43.82 18.27
N GLU A 14 22.59 43.45 17.90
CA GLU A 14 23.21 43.75 16.61
C GLU A 14 22.57 43.03 15.41
N VAL A 15 21.84 41.94 15.64
CA VAL A 15 21.20 41.16 14.56
C VAL A 15 19.88 41.83 14.15
N CYS A 16 19.83 42.37 12.93
CA CYS A 16 18.73 43.19 12.42
C CYS A 16 18.12 42.61 11.13
N SER A 17 16.82 42.83 10.90
CA SER A 17 16.16 42.50 9.63
C SER A 17 16.61 43.44 8.51
N THR A 18 16.79 42.92 7.29
CA THR A 18 17.28 43.69 6.13
C THR A 18 16.64 43.24 4.82
N ASN A 19 16.49 44.16 3.87
CA ASN A 19 15.89 43.90 2.55
C ASN A 19 16.95 43.44 1.53
N PHE A 20 17.49 42.24 1.71
CA PHE A 20 18.54 41.68 0.85
C PHE A 20 18.02 41.12 -0.50
N LEU A 21 16.70 40.99 -0.68
CA LEU A 21 16.06 40.57 -1.93
C LEU A 21 15.50 41.75 -2.75
N GLU A 22 15.68 42.99 -2.29
CA GLU A 22 15.09 44.20 -2.88
C GLU A 22 13.55 44.11 -3.07
N PHE A 23 12.89 43.34 -2.19
CA PHE A 23 11.48 42.96 -2.34
C PHE A 23 10.55 44.19 -2.34
N SER A 24 9.63 44.23 -3.30
CA SER A 24 8.60 45.27 -3.43
C SER A 24 7.32 44.68 -4.03
N PHE A 25 6.18 44.98 -3.43
CA PHE A 25 4.86 44.50 -3.87
C PHE A 25 3.77 45.49 -3.46
N GLY A 26 2.73 45.66 -4.28
CA GLY A 26 1.57 46.51 -3.94
C GLY A 26 1.93 47.97 -3.63
N ASN A 27 2.85 48.56 -4.41
CA ASN A 27 3.37 49.92 -4.22
C ASN A 27 4.10 50.18 -2.88
N ARG A 28 4.60 49.13 -2.20
CA ARG A 28 5.45 49.27 -1.01
C ARG A 28 6.68 48.36 -1.06
N SER A 29 7.85 48.92 -0.82
CA SER A 29 9.09 48.16 -0.63
C SER A 29 9.13 47.49 0.75
N TYR A 30 9.88 46.40 0.88
CA TYR A 30 10.14 45.78 2.18
C TYR A 30 10.97 46.70 3.09
N SER A 31 11.88 47.52 2.53
CA SER A 31 12.64 48.53 3.28
C SER A 31 11.75 49.52 4.03
N GLU A 32 10.66 50.00 3.41
CA GLU A 32 9.68 50.87 4.07
C GLU A 32 8.87 50.12 5.14
N GLN A 33 8.54 48.84 4.91
CA GLN A 33 7.84 48.01 5.89
C GLN A 33 8.71 47.76 7.14
N ILE A 34 10.01 47.51 6.97
CA ILE A 34 10.97 47.44 8.09
C ILE A 34 11.02 48.78 8.82
N ALA A 35 11.19 49.90 8.11
CA ALA A 35 11.30 51.22 8.74
C ALA A 35 10.06 51.59 9.57
N ASP A 36 8.86 51.26 9.10
CA ASP A 36 7.61 51.44 9.86
C ASP A 36 7.53 50.50 11.07
N ALA A 37 7.92 49.24 10.92
CA ALA A 37 7.95 48.27 12.01
C ALA A 37 8.91 48.70 13.13
N VAL A 38 10.14 49.11 12.78
CA VAL A 38 11.12 49.71 13.70
C VAL A 38 10.56 50.96 14.38
N ARG A 39 9.91 51.86 13.63
CA ARG A 39 9.30 53.07 14.19
C ARG A 39 8.22 52.74 15.22
N LYS A 40 7.43 51.69 14.96
CA LYS A 40 6.31 51.22 15.80
C LYS A 40 6.78 50.50 17.07
N THR A 41 7.68 49.53 16.97
CA THR A 41 8.07 48.66 18.10
C THR A 41 9.34 49.08 18.82
N LYS A 42 10.18 49.92 18.19
CA LYS A 42 11.56 50.25 18.60
C LYS A 42 12.53 49.06 18.55
N ASN A 43 12.13 47.94 17.95
CA ASN A 43 12.96 46.76 17.74
C ASN A 43 13.41 46.67 16.26
N HIS A 44 14.61 46.15 16.00
CA HIS A 44 15.15 45.97 14.64
C HIS A 44 14.84 44.60 14.00
N CYS A 45 14.14 43.74 14.75
CA CYS A 45 13.58 42.47 14.30
C CYS A 45 12.43 42.08 15.25
N ALA A 46 11.71 41.00 14.94
CA ALA A 46 10.57 40.52 15.73
C ALA A 46 10.92 39.65 16.95
N VAL A 47 12.21 39.45 17.27
CA VAL A 47 12.64 38.62 18.41
C VAL A 47 13.61 39.40 19.30
N THR A 48 13.33 39.38 20.61
CA THR A 48 14.27 39.83 21.65
C THR A 48 14.67 38.64 22.52
N VAL A 49 15.95 38.52 22.82
CA VAL A 49 16.51 37.48 23.71
C VAL A 49 16.97 38.16 24.99
N TYR A 50 16.61 37.57 26.13
CA TYR A 50 16.94 38.06 27.46
C TYR A 50 17.63 36.97 28.28
N LEU A 51 18.54 37.37 29.17
CA LEU A 51 19.02 36.55 30.26
C LEU A 51 18.26 36.93 31.53
N LYS A 52 17.29 36.09 31.92
CA LYS A 52 16.25 36.40 32.93
C LYS A 52 16.43 35.56 34.19
N GLU A 53 16.05 36.12 35.36
CA GLU A 53 16.05 35.41 36.64
C GLU A 53 14.61 35.17 37.13
N LEU A 54 14.16 33.91 37.06
CA LEU A 54 12.86 33.49 37.61
C LEU A 54 12.98 33.26 39.12
N LYS A 55 11.99 33.73 39.90
CA LYS A 55 11.96 33.63 41.36
C LYS A 55 10.63 33.05 41.84
N HIS A 56 10.70 32.05 42.71
CA HIS A 56 9.52 31.52 43.38
C HIS A 56 9.87 31.11 44.81
N SER A 57 9.15 31.67 45.79
CA SER A 57 9.49 31.58 47.21
C SER A 57 10.98 31.95 47.45
N ASN A 58 11.73 31.15 48.21
CA ASN A 58 13.14 31.43 48.55
C ASN A 58 14.16 30.89 47.53
N LYS A 59 13.74 30.51 46.31
CA LYS A 59 14.62 29.92 45.28
C LYS A 59 14.60 30.77 44.00
N SER A 60 15.74 30.88 43.32
CA SER A 60 15.84 31.54 42.00
C SER A 60 16.56 30.68 40.96
N LEU A 61 16.23 30.90 39.69
CA LEU A 61 16.75 30.16 38.53
C LEU A 61 17.03 31.14 37.37
N ARG A 62 18.25 31.13 36.85
CA ARG A 62 18.60 31.88 35.63
C ARG A 62 18.28 31.06 34.39
N VAL A 63 17.66 31.71 33.41
CA VAL A 63 17.18 31.10 32.17
C VAL A 63 17.42 32.02 30.97
N VAL A 64 17.53 31.43 29.78
CA VAL A 64 17.47 32.19 28.53
C VAL A 64 16.00 32.33 28.14
N TRP A 65 15.52 33.56 27.96
CA TRP A 65 14.14 33.86 27.60
C TRP A 65 14.08 34.53 26.22
N VAL A 66 13.37 33.90 25.29
CA VAL A 66 13.16 34.40 23.92
C VAL A 66 11.73 34.91 23.80
N GLN A 67 11.55 36.16 23.41
CA GLN A 67 10.24 36.80 23.25
C GLN A 67 10.00 37.24 21.80
N HIS A 68 8.87 36.81 21.22
CA HIS A 68 8.37 37.35 19.96
C HIS A 68 7.56 38.65 20.14
N ASP A 69 7.70 39.57 19.19
CA ASP A 69 6.95 40.82 19.09
C ASP A 69 6.08 40.83 17.83
N PHE A 70 4.79 40.55 18.00
CA PHE A 70 3.81 40.55 16.90
C PHE A 70 3.64 41.94 16.25
N GLY A 71 4.03 43.02 16.94
CA GLY A 71 4.00 44.38 16.43
C GLY A 71 4.95 44.59 15.24
N PHE A 72 6.05 43.81 15.17
CA PHE A 72 7.03 43.83 14.09
C PHE A 72 6.64 42.81 13.03
N LEU A 73 6.00 43.28 11.95
CA LEU A 73 5.63 42.46 10.77
C LEU A 73 4.92 41.13 11.12
N GLY A 74 3.98 41.18 12.08
CA GLY A 74 3.20 40.01 12.51
C GLY A 74 4.02 38.98 13.31
N GLY A 75 5.14 39.38 13.92
CA GLY A 75 6.00 38.46 14.67
C GLY A 75 6.71 37.44 13.78
N SER A 76 6.78 37.70 12.47
CA SER A 76 7.18 36.72 11.46
C SER A 76 8.65 36.34 11.57
N LEU A 77 8.94 35.04 11.43
CA LEU A 77 10.28 34.47 11.46
C LEU A 77 11.04 34.83 10.18
N GLY A 78 11.84 35.90 10.21
CA GLY A 78 12.85 36.21 9.20
C GLY A 78 14.22 35.61 9.56
N CYS A 79 15.22 35.90 8.73
CA CYS A 79 16.61 35.45 8.88
C CYS A 79 17.26 35.99 10.16
N ALA A 80 16.92 37.23 10.54
CA ALA A 80 17.41 37.87 11.76
C ALA A 80 16.83 37.21 13.03
N GLU A 81 15.54 36.89 13.01
CA GLU A 81 14.86 36.17 14.07
C GLU A 81 15.43 34.76 14.22
N GLY A 82 15.57 34.03 13.10
CA GLY A 82 16.18 32.69 13.09
C GLY A 82 17.59 32.67 13.68
N GLU A 83 18.44 33.60 13.27
CA GLU A 83 19.78 33.79 13.85
C GLU A 83 19.73 34.04 15.37
N LYS A 84 18.89 34.95 15.85
CA LYS A 84 18.78 35.24 17.30
C LYS A 84 18.31 34.02 18.10
N VAL A 85 17.30 33.29 17.61
CA VAL A 85 16.80 32.11 18.31
C VAL A 85 17.85 30.99 18.31
N THR A 86 18.55 30.74 17.19
CA THR A 86 19.67 29.78 17.16
C THR A 86 20.76 30.16 18.17
N ARG A 87 21.24 31.42 18.18
CA ARG A 87 22.25 31.87 19.16
C ARG A 87 21.78 31.76 20.60
N ALA A 88 20.49 31.95 20.88
CA ALA A 88 19.91 31.76 22.21
C ALA A 88 19.99 30.30 22.67
N PHE A 89 19.68 29.33 21.80
CA PHE A 89 19.84 27.90 22.09
C PHE A 89 21.31 27.50 22.25
N GLU A 90 22.20 28.00 21.39
CA GLU A 90 23.65 27.74 21.48
C GLU A 90 24.23 28.28 22.79
N TYR A 91 23.84 29.51 23.19
CA TYR A 91 24.24 30.10 24.46
C TYR A 91 23.67 29.34 25.66
N ALA A 92 22.37 28.98 25.65
CA ALA A 92 21.76 28.17 26.70
C ALA A 92 22.47 26.82 26.86
N THR A 93 22.82 26.16 25.75
CA THR A 93 23.56 24.90 25.73
C THR A 93 24.96 25.08 26.32
N ALA A 94 25.70 26.10 25.87
CA ALA A 94 27.07 26.39 26.33
C ALA A 94 27.12 26.75 27.83
N GLN A 95 26.13 27.51 28.32
CA GLN A 95 26.02 27.91 29.73
C GLN A 95 25.27 26.90 30.62
N LYS A 96 24.79 25.78 30.05
CA LYS A 96 24.01 24.74 30.74
C LYS A 96 22.73 25.27 31.42
N MET A 97 22.03 26.18 30.75
CA MET A 97 20.80 26.81 31.22
C MET A 97 19.56 26.21 30.55
N ALA A 98 18.42 26.30 31.24
CA ALA A 98 17.12 26.07 30.60
C ALA A 98 16.79 27.25 29.66
N ILE A 99 16.05 26.95 28.59
CA ILE A 99 15.59 27.95 27.62
C ILE A 99 14.06 27.94 27.52
N ILE A 100 13.49 29.15 27.49
CA ILE A 100 12.06 29.40 27.36
C ILE A 100 11.83 30.25 26.12
N VAL A 101 10.88 29.84 25.28
CA VAL A 101 10.53 30.57 24.06
C VAL A 101 9.05 30.92 24.08
N ALA A 102 8.75 32.21 24.23
CA ALA A 102 7.43 32.81 24.12
C ALA A 102 7.14 33.15 22.65
N CYS A 103 6.35 32.28 22.02
CA CYS A 103 5.98 32.31 20.62
C CYS A 103 4.74 33.19 20.43
N LYS A 104 4.81 34.15 19.50
CA LYS A 104 3.70 35.03 19.12
C LYS A 104 3.89 35.52 17.69
N THR A 105 3.24 34.90 16.72
CA THR A 105 3.67 34.98 15.32
C THR A 105 2.62 34.51 14.32
N GLY A 106 2.57 35.19 13.17
CA GLY A 106 1.80 34.78 11.99
C GLY A 106 2.53 33.78 11.07
N GLY A 107 3.77 33.39 11.37
CA GLY A 107 4.52 32.38 10.60
C GLY A 107 5.84 32.88 10.02
N ALA A 108 6.20 32.41 8.82
CA ALA A 108 7.43 32.78 8.12
C ALA A 108 7.30 34.13 7.40
N ARG A 109 8.41 34.86 7.24
CA ARG A 109 8.45 36.17 6.58
C ARG A 109 8.62 36.07 5.07
N MET A 110 7.51 36.24 4.36
CA MET A 110 7.44 36.13 2.90
C MET A 110 8.40 37.08 2.15
N GLN A 111 8.65 38.28 2.68
CA GLN A 111 9.53 39.29 2.07
C GLN A 111 11.01 38.86 2.00
N GLU A 112 11.41 37.85 2.80
CA GLU A 112 12.77 37.27 2.81
C GLU A 112 12.81 35.89 2.12
N GLY A 113 11.69 35.48 1.49
CA GLY A 113 11.57 34.29 0.66
C GLY A 113 11.98 32.99 1.36
N THR A 114 12.61 32.09 0.59
CA THR A 114 13.01 30.76 1.06
C THR A 114 14.00 30.80 2.24
N LEU A 115 14.83 31.84 2.36
CA LEU A 115 15.80 31.94 3.46
C LEU A 115 15.12 32.15 4.82
N SER A 116 13.96 32.82 4.86
CA SER A 116 13.11 32.88 6.06
C SER A 116 12.58 31.50 6.44
N LEU A 117 12.07 30.71 5.47
CA LEU A 117 11.60 29.35 5.71
C LEU A 117 12.71 28.44 6.26
N MET A 118 13.93 28.55 5.73
CA MET A 118 15.08 27.75 6.18
C MET A 118 15.50 28.01 7.63
N GLN A 119 15.07 29.10 8.26
CA GLN A 119 15.32 29.34 9.68
C GLN A 119 14.65 28.29 10.59
N MET A 120 13.53 27.70 10.15
CA MET A 120 12.88 26.59 10.88
C MET A 120 13.85 25.42 11.09
N ALA A 121 14.55 25.01 10.02
CA ALA A 121 15.53 23.93 10.07
C ALA A 121 16.73 24.30 10.94
N LYS A 122 17.25 25.53 10.76
CA LYS A 122 18.39 26.06 11.51
C LYS A 122 18.15 26.08 13.04
N VAL A 123 16.98 26.55 13.49
CA VAL A 123 16.64 26.55 14.91
C VAL A 123 16.42 25.12 15.42
N SER A 124 15.77 24.25 14.65
CA SER A 124 15.52 22.85 15.03
C SER A 124 16.81 22.07 15.32
N VAL A 125 17.90 22.35 14.59
CA VAL A 125 19.23 21.76 14.85
C VAL A 125 19.79 22.20 16.21
N ALA A 126 19.58 23.47 16.60
CA ALA A 126 20.00 23.98 17.90
C ALA A 126 19.15 23.41 19.06
N VAL A 127 17.84 23.23 18.85
CA VAL A 127 16.93 22.55 19.79
C VAL A 127 17.41 21.12 20.10
N GLU A 128 17.81 20.37 19.07
CA GLU A 128 18.33 19.01 19.24
C GLU A 128 19.67 18.99 20.02
N SER A 129 20.50 20.03 19.88
CA SER A 129 21.74 20.16 20.68
C SER A 129 21.45 20.38 22.17
N GLN A 130 20.48 21.25 22.50
CA GLN A 130 19.97 21.46 23.87
C GLN A 130 19.39 20.16 24.48
N ARG A 131 18.63 19.39 23.69
CA ARG A 131 18.07 18.09 24.11
C ARG A 131 19.16 17.04 24.39
N ARG A 132 20.19 16.96 23.54
CA ARG A 132 21.36 16.08 23.75
C ARG A 132 22.17 16.46 25.00
N ALA A 133 22.25 17.76 25.30
CA ALA A 133 22.84 18.26 26.54
C ALA A 133 21.99 17.96 27.81
N ARG A 134 20.78 17.41 27.64
CA ARG A 134 19.81 17.09 28.72
C ARG A 134 19.40 18.34 29.52
N LEU A 135 19.21 19.45 28.81
CA LEU A 135 18.78 20.73 29.38
C LEU A 135 17.31 21.00 28.99
N PRO A 136 16.46 21.50 29.90
CA PRO A 136 15.05 21.74 29.58
C PRO A 136 14.85 22.78 28.48
N PHE A 137 13.87 22.52 27.62
CA PHE A 137 13.27 23.50 26.73
C PHE A 137 11.75 23.56 26.95
N VAL A 138 11.24 24.74 27.31
CA VAL A 138 9.81 25.01 27.48
C VAL A 138 9.33 26.00 26.41
N SER A 139 8.21 25.71 25.74
CA SER A 139 7.54 26.66 24.86
C SER A 139 6.32 27.25 25.54
N ILE A 140 6.20 28.57 25.46
CA ILE A 140 5.03 29.35 25.84
C ILE A 140 4.37 29.81 24.55
N LEU A 141 3.12 29.46 24.36
CA LEU A 141 2.38 29.73 23.13
C LEU A 141 1.38 30.84 23.43
N GLU A 142 1.55 31.99 22.76
CA GLU A 142 0.71 33.18 22.92
C GLU A 142 -0.20 33.42 21.71
N ASP A 143 -1.22 34.26 21.89
CA ASP A 143 -2.14 34.59 20.81
C ASP A 143 -1.55 35.63 19.83
N PRO A 144 -1.55 35.37 18.51
CA PRO A 144 -1.67 34.06 17.85
C PRO A 144 -0.31 33.36 17.69
N THR A 145 -0.30 32.02 17.59
CA THR A 145 0.89 31.24 17.21
C THR A 145 0.60 30.34 16.00
N TYR A 146 1.10 30.74 14.83
CA TYR A 146 0.84 30.09 13.54
C TYR A 146 2.10 29.85 12.67
N GLY A 147 1.91 29.09 11.59
CA GLY A 147 2.83 28.93 10.48
C GLY A 147 4.15 28.23 10.81
N GLY A 148 5.25 28.71 10.23
CA GLY A 148 6.56 28.06 10.34
C GLY A 148 7.09 27.92 11.77
N VAL A 149 6.65 28.76 12.71
CA VAL A 149 7.08 28.67 14.11
C VAL A 149 6.34 27.54 14.85
N SER A 150 5.01 27.41 14.68
CA SER A 150 4.26 26.28 15.23
C SER A 150 4.66 24.96 14.57
N ALA A 151 5.02 24.98 13.28
CA ALA A 151 5.59 23.83 12.57
C ALA A 151 7.08 23.55 12.87
N SER A 152 7.70 24.24 13.84
CA SER A 152 9.10 23.98 14.24
C SER A 152 9.29 24.05 15.75
N TYR A 153 10.17 24.93 16.24
CA TYR A 153 10.67 24.89 17.62
C TYR A 153 9.57 25.04 18.68
N ALA A 154 8.48 25.75 18.39
CA ALA A 154 7.38 25.93 19.34
C ALA A 154 6.71 24.62 19.77
N MET A 155 6.72 23.58 18.92
CA MET A 155 6.16 22.25 19.23
C MET A 155 7.23 21.20 19.55
N GLN A 156 8.53 21.53 19.44
CA GLN A 156 9.65 20.64 19.76
C GLN A 156 10.07 20.68 21.25
N ALA A 157 9.40 21.50 22.06
CA ALA A 157 9.66 21.64 23.49
C ALA A 157 9.37 20.37 24.29
N ASP A 158 10.05 20.22 25.42
CA ASP A 158 9.79 19.13 26.37
C ASP A 158 8.44 19.33 27.08
N VAL A 159 8.07 20.60 27.34
CA VAL A 159 6.75 21.00 27.86
C VAL A 159 6.23 22.21 27.09
N LYS A 160 4.94 22.16 26.71
CA LYS A 160 4.22 23.16 25.93
C LYS A 160 3.08 23.74 26.75
N ILE A 161 3.15 25.05 27.00
CA ILE A 161 2.26 25.80 27.91
C ILE A 161 1.55 26.89 27.13
N ALA A 162 0.27 27.09 27.38
CA ALA A 162 -0.49 28.26 26.92
C ALA A 162 -1.36 28.82 28.05
N THR A 163 -1.87 30.04 27.87
CA THR A 163 -2.95 30.59 28.71
C THR A 163 -4.30 30.41 28.02
N LYS A 164 -5.38 30.35 28.82
CA LYS A 164 -6.76 30.19 28.34
C LYS A 164 -7.12 31.14 27.19
N GLY A 165 -7.82 30.63 26.16
CA GLY A 165 -8.34 31.42 25.04
C GLY A 165 -7.30 31.88 24.00
N VAL A 166 -6.04 31.47 24.12
CA VAL A 166 -5.00 31.72 23.11
C VAL A 166 -5.23 30.85 21.87
N ARG A 167 -5.00 31.38 20.65
CA ARG A 167 -5.15 30.61 19.40
C ARG A 167 -3.82 30.06 18.88
N ILE A 168 -3.80 28.76 18.60
CA ILE A 168 -2.62 27.98 18.21
C ILE A 168 -2.98 27.06 17.04
N GLY A 169 -2.17 27.02 15.99
CA GLY A 169 -2.39 26.11 14.88
C GLY A 169 -1.30 26.18 13.81
N PHE A 170 -1.51 25.52 12.67
CA PHE A 170 -0.63 25.67 11.51
C PHE A 170 -1.06 26.86 10.63
N ALA A 171 -2.29 26.85 10.11
CA ALA A 171 -2.89 27.96 9.38
C ALA A 171 -3.87 28.71 10.29
N GLY A 172 -3.84 30.05 10.25
CA GLY A 172 -4.81 30.87 11.00
C GLY A 172 -6.21 30.85 10.35
N PRO A 173 -7.29 31.16 11.09
CA PRO A 173 -8.67 31.09 10.61
C PRO A 173 -8.91 31.82 9.30
N GLY A 174 -8.40 33.06 9.17
CA GLY A 174 -8.54 33.84 7.93
C GLY A 174 -7.77 33.25 6.73
N VAL A 175 -6.71 32.47 6.95
CA VAL A 175 -6.05 31.73 5.86
C VAL A 175 -6.94 30.58 5.43
N ILE A 176 -7.45 29.79 6.39
CA ILE A 176 -8.34 28.65 6.12
C ILE A 176 -9.61 29.10 5.39
N LEU A 177 -10.27 30.15 5.89
CA LEU A 177 -11.43 30.79 5.27
C LEU A 177 -11.15 31.20 3.81
N ASN A 178 -10.01 31.85 3.56
CA ASN A 178 -9.67 32.33 2.21
C ASN A 178 -9.25 31.20 1.25
N THR A 179 -8.57 30.15 1.72
CA THR A 179 -7.99 29.11 0.83
C THR A 179 -8.83 27.84 0.72
N MET A 180 -9.63 27.51 1.73
CA MET A 180 -10.45 26.28 1.76
C MET A 180 -11.95 26.55 1.63
N PHE A 181 -12.40 27.78 1.91
CA PHE A 181 -13.81 28.16 1.90
C PHE A 181 -14.10 29.39 1.00
N GLU A 182 -13.14 29.82 0.17
CA GLU A 182 -13.32 30.91 -0.81
C GLU A 182 -13.89 32.23 -0.23
N MET A 183 -13.58 32.53 1.04
CA MET A 183 -14.14 33.66 1.82
C MET A 183 -15.62 33.51 2.25
N ASP A 184 -16.24 32.34 2.08
CA ASP A 184 -17.56 32.03 2.64
C ASP A 184 -17.49 31.77 4.15
N GLN A 185 -17.83 32.81 4.91
CA GLN A 185 -17.88 32.76 6.38
C GLN A 185 -18.93 31.77 6.89
N ALA A 186 -20.06 31.59 6.22
CA ALA A 186 -21.13 30.71 6.69
C ALA A 186 -20.75 29.23 6.51
N ALA A 187 -20.09 28.89 5.41
CA ALA A 187 -19.53 27.55 5.18
C ALA A 187 -18.39 27.23 6.18
N TYR A 188 -17.51 28.20 6.46
CA TYR A 188 -16.48 28.06 7.49
C TYR A 188 -17.08 27.85 8.88
N ASP A 189 -18.02 28.70 9.30
CA ASP A 189 -18.64 28.64 10.64
C ASP A 189 -19.41 27.33 10.87
N ALA A 190 -20.02 26.76 9.81
CA ALA A 190 -20.73 25.48 9.87
C ALA A 190 -19.78 24.26 9.97
N ALA A 191 -18.56 24.36 9.45
CA ALA A 191 -17.56 23.29 9.45
C ALA A 191 -16.54 23.38 10.59
N CYS A 192 -16.38 24.57 11.18
CA CYS A 192 -15.40 24.85 12.23
C CYS A 192 -15.81 24.19 13.56
N PRO A 193 -14.99 23.31 14.18
CA PRO A 193 -15.28 22.77 15.50
C PRO A 193 -15.44 23.85 16.58
N ASN A 194 -16.27 23.58 17.58
CA ASN A 194 -16.35 24.44 18.77
C ASN A 194 -14.97 24.63 19.39
N GLU A 195 -14.63 25.86 19.73
CA GLU A 195 -13.33 26.27 20.28
C GLU A 195 -12.10 25.89 19.42
N PHE A 196 -12.26 25.62 18.12
CA PHE A 196 -11.16 25.25 17.22
C PHE A 196 -9.95 26.20 17.35
N GLN A 197 -8.76 25.59 17.48
CA GLN A 197 -7.48 26.27 17.73
C GLN A 197 -7.33 26.96 19.09
N SER A 198 -8.29 26.92 20.00
CA SER A 198 -8.07 27.38 21.37
C SER A 198 -7.00 26.53 22.08
N ALA A 199 -6.35 27.11 23.09
CA ALA A 199 -5.43 26.37 23.95
C ALA A 199 -6.13 25.16 24.60
N GLU A 200 -7.38 25.34 25.05
CA GLU A 200 -8.23 24.29 25.61
C GLU A 200 -8.45 23.13 24.62
N PHE A 201 -8.85 23.43 23.39
CA PHE A 201 -9.01 22.48 22.29
C PHE A 201 -7.70 21.75 22.00
N CYS A 202 -6.59 22.47 21.90
CA CYS A 202 -5.28 21.87 21.67
C CYS A 202 -4.80 20.97 22.83
N ARG A 203 -5.20 21.23 24.08
CA ARG A 203 -4.92 20.35 25.23
C ARG A 203 -5.76 19.06 25.17
N GLU A 204 -7.05 19.19 24.89
CA GLU A 204 -7.97 18.04 24.75
C GLU A 204 -7.48 17.08 23.66
N HIS A 205 -7.01 17.62 22.54
CA HIS A 205 -6.46 16.87 21.40
C HIS A 205 -4.96 16.54 21.53
N GLY A 206 -4.38 16.63 22.73
CA GLY A 206 -3.02 16.14 23.03
C GLY A 206 -1.85 16.98 22.50
N ALA A 207 -2.11 18.12 21.85
CA ALA A 207 -1.10 19.02 21.32
C ALA A 207 -0.45 19.93 22.39
N LEU A 208 -1.11 20.16 23.52
CA LEU A 208 -0.57 20.91 24.68
C LEU A 208 -0.50 20.06 25.95
N ASP A 209 0.52 20.34 26.77
CA ASP A 209 0.67 19.75 28.10
C ASP A 209 -0.20 20.46 29.14
N LEU A 210 -0.21 21.80 29.09
CA LEU A 210 -0.72 22.68 30.14
C LEU A 210 -1.45 23.88 29.53
N VAL A 211 -2.62 24.20 30.10
CA VAL A 211 -3.36 25.44 29.84
C VAL A 211 -3.63 26.10 31.18
N LEU A 212 -3.04 27.26 31.40
CA LEU A 212 -3.15 28.05 32.62
C LEU A 212 -4.38 28.96 32.56
N ASN A 213 -5.04 29.16 33.69
CA ASN A 213 -6.21 30.05 33.76
C ASN A 213 -5.77 31.51 33.68
N GLU A 214 -4.66 31.85 34.34
CA GLU A 214 -4.12 33.20 34.37
C GLU A 214 -2.64 33.25 33.93
N HIS A 215 -2.26 34.34 33.26
CA HIS A 215 -0.86 34.59 32.90
C HIS A 215 0.04 34.86 34.14
N SER A 216 -0.55 35.19 35.29
CA SER A 216 0.13 35.37 36.57
C SER A 216 0.83 34.08 37.05
N GLU A 217 0.27 32.91 36.73
CA GLU A 217 0.75 31.58 37.16
C GLU A 217 1.99 31.10 36.36
N LEU A 218 2.22 31.71 35.18
CA LEU A 218 3.16 31.23 34.15
C LEU A 218 4.60 31.08 34.63
N GLU A 219 5.17 32.12 35.25
CA GLU A 219 6.56 32.09 35.71
C GLU A 219 6.76 31.09 36.86
N SER A 220 5.80 30.95 37.77
CA SER A 220 5.83 29.95 38.84
C SER A 220 5.73 28.52 38.32
N THR A 221 4.87 28.26 37.32
CA THR A 221 4.73 26.92 36.72
C THR A 221 5.99 26.54 35.94
N VAL A 222 6.52 27.43 35.11
CA VAL A 222 7.79 27.25 34.39
C VAL A 222 8.94 26.99 35.37
N PHE A 223 9.01 27.77 36.45
CA PHE A 223 10.00 27.57 37.51
C PHE A 223 9.90 26.18 38.14
N GLY A 224 8.70 25.72 38.50
CA GLY A 224 8.46 24.39 39.06
C GLY A 224 8.91 23.25 38.14
N ILE A 225 8.53 23.33 36.86
CA ILE A 225 8.93 22.37 35.82
C ILE A 225 10.45 22.31 35.69
N CYS A 226 11.12 23.45 35.53
CA CYS A 226 12.57 23.48 35.37
C CYS A 226 13.29 22.98 36.63
N MET A 227 12.79 23.29 37.82
CA MET A 227 13.37 22.79 39.08
C MET A 227 13.23 21.27 39.25
N ALA A 228 12.12 20.67 38.78
CA ALA A 228 11.95 19.22 38.80
C ALA A 228 12.90 18.52 37.80
N LEU A 229 12.95 19.01 36.55
CA LEU A 229 13.78 18.41 35.48
C LEU A 229 15.29 18.61 35.66
N LEU A 230 15.71 19.70 36.32
CA LEU A 230 17.13 19.94 36.68
C LEU A 230 17.54 19.30 38.01
N GLY A 231 16.59 18.74 38.76
CA GLY A 231 16.81 18.20 40.10
C GLY A 231 17.74 16.98 40.09
N LYS A 232 18.95 17.14 40.65
CA LYS A 232 19.93 16.04 40.82
C LYS A 232 20.39 15.98 42.27
N LYS A 233 20.01 14.93 43.00
CA LYS A 233 20.50 14.62 44.35
C LYS A 233 20.96 13.16 44.44
N SER A 234 21.97 12.91 45.27
CA SER A 234 22.45 11.57 45.59
C SER A 234 21.48 10.87 46.56
N PHE A 235 21.10 9.64 46.25
CA PHE A 235 20.20 8.81 47.05
C PHE A 235 20.79 8.39 48.42
N SER A 236 22.08 8.64 48.66
CA SER A 236 22.83 8.19 49.84
C SER A 236 22.47 8.86 51.19
N SER A 237 21.37 9.62 51.26
CA SER A 237 21.00 10.45 52.43
C SER A 237 19.52 10.35 52.84
N LEU A 238 18.81 9.32 52.38
CA LEU A 238 17.39 9.11 52.67
C LEU A 238 17.19 8.69 54.15
N SER A 239 16.69 9.62 54.97
CA SER A 239 16.15 9.36 56.32
C SER A 239 14.67 9.79 56.37
N LEU A 240 13.87 9.07 57.17
CA LEU A 240 12.41 9.20 57.28
C LEU A 240 11.96 10.54 57.93
N PRO A 241 10.75 11.04 57.64
CA PRO A 241 10.07 11.99 58.50
C PRO A 241 9.31 11.23 59.62
N ALA A 242 8.90 11.92 60.68
CA ALA A 242 8.07 11.34 61.73
C ALA A 242 6.57 11.27 61.32
N VAL A 243 6.26 10.63 60.19
CA VAL A 243 4.88 10.47 59.69
C VAL A 243 4.40 9.04 59.93
N VAL A 244 3.55 8.89 60.97
CA VAL A 244 2.93 7.65 61.44
C VAL A 244 3.93 6.57 61.87
N LYS A 245 3.80 6.04 63.10
CA LYS A 245 4.61 4.89 63.52
C LYS A 245 4.27 3.70 62.63
N TYR A 246 5.23 3.21 61.84
CA TYR A 246 5.10 1.98 61.07
C TYR A 246 4.59 0.85 61.97
N GLN A 247 3.36 0.41 61.73
CA GLN A 247 2.73 -0.68 62.45
C GLN A 247 2.72 -1.92 61.55
N ALA A 248 3.41 -2.96 62.00
CA ALA A 248 3.37 -4.28 61.38
C ALA A 248 1.91 -4.78 61.29
N PRO A 249 1.57 -5.59 60.28
CA PRO A 249 0.24 -6.18 60.18
C PRO A 249 -0.06 -7.05 61.41
N THR A 250 -1.29 -6.95 61.90
CA THR A 250 -1.84 -7.79 62.94
C THR A 250 -2.08 -9.21 62.43
N ALA A 251 -2.14 -10.19 63.34
CA ALA A 251 -2.50 -11.57 62.98
C ALA A 251 -3.90 -11.67 62.35
N GLU A 252 -4.79 -10.72 62.64
CA GLU A 252 -6.14 -10.64 62.05
C GLU A 252 -6.11 -10.13 60.60
N GLU A 253 -5.37 -9.05 60.31
CA GLU A 253 -5.11 -8.59 58.93
C GLU A 253 -4.42 -9.69 58.09
N MET A 254 -3.56 -10.51 58.71
CA MET A 254 -2.90 -11.64 58.07
C MET A 254 -3.78 -12.88 57.87
N ALA A 255 -4.86 -13.03 58.63
CA ALA A 255 -5.77 -14.17 58.56
C ALA A 255 -6.99 -13.94 57.64
N LYS A 256 -7.17 -12.72 57.14
CA LYS A 256 -8.32 -12.34 56.31
C LYS A 256 -8.24 -13.00 54.92
N GLU A 257 -9.22 -13.85 54.60
CA GLU A 257 -9.38 -14.43 53.26
C GLU A 257 -9.52 -13.31 52.20
N PRO A 258 -8.86 -13.44 51.04
CA PRO A 258 -8.89 -12.43 50.00
C PRO A 258 -10.19 -12.46 49.19
N ASP A 259 -10.74 -11.28 48.92
CA ASP A 259 -11.96 -11.07 48.13
C ASP A 259 -11.69 -10.08 47.00
N TYR A 260 -11.85 -10.52 45.75
CA TYR A 260 -11.63 -9.66 44.58
C TYR A 260 -12.67 -8.53 44.48
N ALA A 261 -13.87 -8.69 45.05
CA ALA A 261 -14.88 -7.64 45.08
C ALA A 261 -14.48 -6.49 46.04
N ALA A 262 -13.74 -6.80 47.12
CA ALA A 262 -13.20 -5.80 48.04
C ALA A 262 -12.22 -4.83 47.35
N SER A 263 -11.51 -5.27 46.31
CA SER A 263 -10.64 -4.40 45.49
C SER A 263 -11.40 -3.21 44.87
N ARG A 264 -12.71 -3.36 44.62
CA ARG A 264 -13.60 -2.39 43.97
C ARG A 264 -14.40 -1.53 44.95
N ALA A 265 -14.19 -1.67 46.26
CA ALA A 265 -14.93 -0.91 47.25
C ALA A 265 -14.74 0.60 47.01
N ILE A 266 -15.83 1.34 46.79
CA ILE A 266 -15.77 2.77 46.42
C ILE A 266 -15.17 3.65 47.53
N THR A 267 -15.18 3.14 48.77
CA THR A 267 -14.57 3.74 49.95
C THR A 267 -13.06 3.51 50.06
N ARG A 268 -12.46 2.68 49.20
CA ARG A 268 -11.05 2.31 49.22
C ARG A 268 -10.18 3.39 48.55
N PRO A 269 -8.99 3.74 49.09
CA PRO A 269 -8.11 4.73 48.47
C PRO A 269 -7.68 4.33 47.05
N GLN A 270 -7.65 5.32 46.15
CA GLN A 270 -7.28 5.19 44.74
C GLN A 270 -6.03 6.03 44.42
N TYR A 271 -5.62 6.04 43.14
CA TYR A 271 -4.43 6.76 42.68
C TYR A 271 -4.39 8.23 43.11
N ALA A 272 -5.50 8.96 43.03
CA ALA A 272 -5.54 10.38 43.38
C ALA A 272 -5.23 10.61 44.88
N ASP A 273 -5.80 9.80 45.77
CA ASP A 273 -5.56 9.93 47.22
C ASP A 273 -4.10 9.62 47.56
N PHE A 274 -3.54 8.54 46.98
CA PHE A 274 -2.13 8.23 47.16
C PHE A 274 -1.21 9.29 46.55
N ARG A 275 -1.56 9.86 45.40
CA ARG A 275 -0.82 10.95 44.77
C ARG A 275 -0.74 12.16 45.70
N ASP A 276 -1.88 12.63 46.19
CA ASP A 276 -1.99 13.86 46.98
C ASP A 276 -1.44 13.70 48.41
N ALA A 277 -1.37 12.46 48.93
CA ALA A 277 -0.78 12.16 50.23
C ALA A 277 0.75 11.91 50.20
N LEU A 278 1.32 11.45 49.08
CA LEU A 278 2.74 11.06 48.97
C LEU A 278 3.61 12.08 48.25
N PHE A 279 3.04 12.88 47.36
CA PHE A 279 3.78 13.75 46.46
C PHE A 279 3.33 15.21 46.60
N TYR A 280 4.29 16.12 46.49
CA TYR A 280 4.02 17.55 46.48
C TYR A 280 4.62 18.20 45.23
N GLY A 281 4.13 19.40 44.89
CA GLY A 281 4.55 20.10 43.67
C GLY A 281 4.23 19.30 42.39
N TYR A 282 3.20 18.45 42.43
CA TYR A 282 2.74 17.69 41.27
C TYR A 282 2.23 18.64 40.18
N ILE A 283 2.80 18.51 38.98
CA ILE A 283 2.37 19.20 37.77
C ILE A 283 1.98 18.14 36.75
N GLU A 284 0.67 17.99 36.52
CA GLU A 284 0.12 17.08 35.52
C GLU A 284 0.55 17.49 34.10
N LEU A 285 1.01 16.54 33.31
CA LEU A 285 1.44 16.76 31.93
C LEU A 285 0.55 15.92 31.01
N SER A 286 -0.45 16.57 30.41
CA SER A 286 -1.47 15.91 29.59
C SER A 286 -1.00 15.63 28.16
N GLY A 287 -1.66 14.68 27.50
CA GLY A 287 -1.57 14.45 26.06
C GLY A 287 -0.42 13.53 25.63
N ASP A 288 -0.67 12.82 24.52
CA ASP A 288 0.34 11.97 23.87
C ASP A 288 1.36 12.76 23.04
N GLY A 289 1.09 14.04 22.77
CA GLY A 289 1.93 14.91 21.93
C GLY A 289 1.70 14.74 20.43
N GLN A 290 0.63 14.04 20.00
CA GLN A 290 0.36 13.73 18.60
C GLN A 290 -1.13 13.81 18.21
N VAL A 291 -2.02 13.08 18.90
CA VAL A 291 -3.38 12.79 18.42
C VAL A 291 -4.46 12.94 19.50
N GLY A 292 -4.13 12.83 20.80
CA GLY A 292 -5.14 12.91 21.84
C GLY A 292 -4.67 12.91 23.29
N SER A 293 -5.64 13.05 24.19
CA SER A 293 -5.48 12.88 25.63
C SER A 293 -6.32 11.70 26.13
N ASP A 294 -5.99 11.17 27.31
CA ASP A 294 -6.72 10.07 27.94
C ASP A 294 -7.29 10.51 29.30
N PRO A 295 -8.54 10.15 29.62
CA PRO A 295 -9.11 10.54 30.90
C PRO A 295 -8.72 9.59 32.05
N CYS A 296 -8.28 8.36 31.77
CA CYS A 296 -7.90 7.38 32.79
C CYS A 296 -6.45 7.58 33.26
N ILE A 297 -5.48 7.60 32.34
CA ILE A 297 -4.06 7.70 32.68
C ILE A 297 -3.69 9.14 32.99
N LYS A 298 -3.23 9.33 34.22
CA LYS A 298 -2.78 10.60 34.77
C LYS A 298 -1.33 10.50 35.19
N GLY A 299 -0.54 11.53 34.92
CA GLY A 299 0.86 11.56 35.29
C GLY A 299 1.55 12.89 35.05
N GLY A 300 2.75 13.03 35.60
CA GLY A 300 3.45 14.30 35.60
C GLY A 300 4.77 14.27 36.38
N VAL A 301 5.37 15.46 36.51
CA VAL A 301 6.53 15.68 37.39
C VAL A 301 6.05 15.95 38.81
N ALA A 302 6.73 15.40 39.81
CA ALA A 302 6.43 15.64 41.21
C ALA A 302 7.68 15.48 42.08
N PHE A 303 7.53 15.81 43.36
CA PHE A 303 8.51 15.49 44.40
C PHE A 303 7.90 14.54 45.42
N LEU A 304 8.53 13.37 45.63
CA LEU A 304 8.14 12.43 46.68
C LEU A 304 8.56 12.98 48.05
N HIS A 305 7.65 12.97 49.03
CA HIS A 305 7.97 13.30 50.41
C HIS A 305 8.76 12.16 51.08
N VAL A 306 10.02 12.42 51.45
CA VAL A 306 10.86 11.45 52.17
C VAL A 306 11.45 11.98 53.49
N SER A 307 11.65 13.29 53.66
CA SER A 307 11.79 13.92 54.99
C SER A 307 11.67 15.44 54.92
N ASN A 308 11.57 16.09 56.08
CA ASN A 308 11.40 17.55 56.21
C ASN A 308 12.45 18.40 55.46
N ASP A 309 13.61 17.84 55.10
CA ASP A 309 14.71 18.54 54.41
C ASP A 309 15.13 17.88 53.06
N THR A 310 14.50 16.77 52.65
CA THR A 310 14.89 16.03 51.44
C THR A 310 13.70 15.61 50.57
N ASP A 311 13.59 16.32 49.45
CA ASP A 311 12.63 16.09 48.38
C ASP A 311 13.25 15.26 47.26
N PHE A 312 12.54 14.26 46.74
CA PHE A 312 13.02 13.44 45.63
C PHE A 312 12.22 13.67 44.33
N PRO A 313 12.82 14.26 43.27
CA PRO A 313 12.12 14.48 42.01
C PRO A 313 11.85 13.15 41.30
N CYS A 314 10.62 12.94 40.82
CA CYS A 314 10.19 11.70 40.19
C CYS A 314 9.13 11.94 39.12
N ILE A 315 8.94 10.93 38.28
CA ILE A 315 7.77 10.82 37.40
C ILE A 315 6.76 9.86 38.03
N VAL A 316 5.53 10.32 38.16
CA VAL A 316 4.40 9.53 38.69
C VAL A 316 3.39 9.30 37.57
N ILE A 317 2.88 8.07 37.48
CA ILE A 317 1.86 7.65 36.50
C ILE A 317 0.85 6.75 37.21
N GLY A 318 -0.45 6.93 36.97
CA GLY A 318 -1.45 6.03 37.53
C GLY A 318 -2.79 6.03 36.81
N CYS A 319 -3.57 4.98 37.06
CA CYS A 319 -4.95 4.85 36.59
C CYS A 319 -5.90 5.61 37.52
N GLY A 320 -6.56 6.64 37.01
CA GLY A 320 -7.68 7.30 37.69
C GLY A 320 -8.98 6.53 37.47
N LYS A 321 -9.74 6.30 38.56
CA LYS A 321 -11.11 5.75 38.51
C LYS A 321 -12.13 6.76 39.01
N GLY A 322 -11.95 7.34 40.18
CA GLY A 322 -12.91 8.22 40.85
C GLY A 322 -13.79 7.48 41.87
N HIS A 323 -14.40 8.24 42.78
CA HIS A 323 -15.20 7.72 43.91
C HIS A 323 -16.70 7.88 43.69
N THR A 324 -17.12 8.35 42.52
CA THR A 324 -18.52 8.44 42.11
C THR A 324 -18.75 7.77 40.75
N PRO A 325 -19.96 7.27 40.45
CA PRO A 325 -20.26 6.70 39.14
C PRO A 325 -20.04 7.67 37.96
N GLY A 326 -20.19 8.98 38.19
CA GLY A 326 -19.94 10.00 37.18
C GLY A 326 -18.46 10.19 36.86
N GLU A 327 -17.59 10.22 37.90
CA GLU A 327 -16.14 10.24 37.70
C GLU A 327 -15.64 8.93 37.07
N MET A 328 -16.19 7.78 37.50
CA MET A 328 -15.88 6.48 36.87
C MET A 328 -16.23 6.50 35.38
N GLN A 329 -17.40 7.00 35.00
CA GLN A 329 -17.75 7.14 33.58
C GLN A 329 -16.81 8.11 32.85
N ALA A 330 -16.46 9.24 33.46
CA ALA A 330 -15.52 10.21 32.88
C ALA A 330 -14.12 9.60 32.65
N HIS A 331 -13.64 8.74 33.56
CA HIS A 331 -12.34 8.09 33.49
C HIS A 331 -12.36 6.69 32.82
N ASN A 332 -13.31 6.42 31.92
CA ASN A 332 -13.44 5.12 31.22
C ASN A 332 -13.50 3.90 32.19
N TYR A 333 -14.06 4.07 33.38
CA TYR A 333 -14.09 3.08 34.47
C TYR A 333 -12.70 2.55 34.90
N GLY A 334 -11.66 3.39 34.75
CA GLY A 334 -10.27 3.00 35.02
C GLY A 334 -9.66 2.16 33.91
N MET A 335 -10.22 2.15 32.70
CA MET A 335 -9.65 1.45 31.54
C MET A 335 -8.92 2.44 30.61
N PRO A 336 -7.59 2.33 30.45
CA PRO A 336 -6.82 3.24 29.58
C PRO A 336 -7.13 3.06 28.09
N SER A 337 -7.20 4.17 27.35
CA SER A 337 -7.19 4.19 25.88
C SER A 337 -5.75 4.25 25.31
N PRO A 338 -5.52 4.24 23.98
CA PRO A 338 -4.18 4.22 23.41
C PRO A 338 -3.41 5.51 23.74
N ALA A 339 -4.10 6.65 23.79
CA ALA A 339 -3.52 7.95 24.18
C ALA A 339 -2.96 7.90 25.61
N GLY A 340 -3.54 7.08 26.49
CA GLY A 340 -3.08 6.91 27.88
C GLY A 340 -1.74 6.18 27.93
N TYR A 341 -1.62 5.08 27.19
CA TYR A 341 -0.34 4.37 27.05
C TYR A 341 0.73 5.23 26.35
N ARG A 342 0.38 5.99 25.30
CA ARG A 342 1.31 6.93 24.64
C ARG A 342 1.74 8.08 25.56
N THR A 343 0.84 8.60 26.41
CA THR A 343 1.17 9.58 27.46
C THR A 343 2.16 8.98 28.46
N ALA A 344 1.88 7.77 28.96
CA ALA A 344 2.79 7.05 29.86
C ALA A 344 4.18 6.81 29.23
N LYS A 345 4.25 6.39 27.96
CA LYS A 345 5.50 6.28 27.18
C LYS A 345 6.30 7.57 27.20
N ARG A 346 5.66 8.71 26.87
CA ARG A 346 6.30 10.02 26.80
C ARG A 346 6.89 10.44 28.14
N LEU A 347 6.17 10.18 29.23
CA LEU A 347 6.64 10.43 30.59
C LEU A 347 7.80 9.50 31.00
N MET A 348 7.75 8.22 30.63
CA MET A 348 8.84 7.26 30.88
C MET A 348 10.13 7.62 30.12
N GLU A 349 10.04 8.01 28.84
CA GLU A 349 11.18 8.47 28.04
C GLU A 349 11.77 9.79 28.55
N MET A 350 10.93 10.68 29.10
CA MET A 350 11.39 11.89 29.78
C MET A 350 12.12 11.56 31.09
N ALA A 351 11.60 10.62 31.88
CA ALA A 351 12.24 10.16 33.11
C ALA A 351 13.64 9.60 32.85
N ASP A 352 13.77 8.73 31.83
CA ASP A 352 15.04 8.12 31.44
C ASP A 352 16.08 9.16 30.97
N ARG A 353 15.65 10.15 30.16
CA ARG A 353 16.52 11.25 29.70
C ARG A 353 17.04 12.13 30.85
N PHE A 354 16.19 12.45 31.82
CA PHE A 354 16.53 13.33 32.94
C PHE A 354 17.05 12.56 34.19
N HIS A 355 17.09 11.23 34.14
CA HIS A 355 17.52 10.32 35.22
C HIS A 355 16.63 10.38 36.47
N LEU A 356 15.32 10.46 36.25
CA LEU A 356 14.31 10.47 37.31
C LEU A 356 13.72 9.05 37.49
N PRO A 357 13.47 8.60 38.73
CA PRO A 357 12.75 7.36 38.99
C PRO A 357 11.28 7.48 38.58
N ILE A 358 10.68 6.33 38.25
CA ILE A 358 9.28 6.20 37.84
C ILE A 358 8.52 5.41 38.90
N ILE A 359 7.37 5.93 39.33
CA ILE A 359 6.44 5.24 40.23
C ILE A 359 5.10 5.06 39.49
N THR A 360 4.67 3.81 39.31
CA THR A 360 3.40 3.48 38.64
C THR A 360 2.37 2.90 39.61
N PHE A 361 1.15 3.43 39.57
CA PHE A 361 0.00 2.95 40.33
C PHE A 361 -1.01 2.27 39.40
N VAL A 362 -1.19 0.97 39.57
CA VAL A 362 -2.04 0.14 38.71
C VAL A 362 -3.36 -0.15 39.41
N ASP A 363 -4.44 0.36 38.82
CA ASP A 363 -5.82 0.07 39.20
C ASP A 363 -6.73 0.07 37.97
N THR A 364 -6.80 -1.06 37.28
CA THR A 364 -7.55 -1.22 36.03
C THR A 364 -8.03 -2.65 35.84
N CYS A 365 -9.29 -2.83 35.42
CA CYS A 365 -9.83 -4.13 35.03
C CYS A 365 -9.43 -4.55 33.60
N GLY A 366 -8.81 -3.65 32.82
CA GLY A 366 -8.35 -3.94 31.46
C GLY A 366 -8.11 -2.70 30.59
N ALA A 367 -7.69 -2.95 29.36
CA ALA A 367 -7.64 -1.96 28.28
C ALA A 367 -9.07 -1.50 27.90
N TRP A 368 -9.26 -0.24 27.48
CA TRP A 368 -10.59 0.27 27.08
C TRP A 368 -11.10 -0.41 25.80
N PRO A 369 -12.13 -1.26 25.86
CA PRO A 369 -12.49 -2.15 24.75
C PRO A 369 -13.48 -1.45 23.80
N SER A 370 -12.99 -0.49 23.01
CA SER A 370 -13.83 0.29 22.08
C SER A 370 -13.26 0.36 20.66
N PHE A 371 -14.12 0.54 19.67
CA PHE A 371 -13.69 0.67 18.26
C PHE A 371 -12.68 1.81 18.05
N ARG A 372 -12.87 2.95 18.72
CA ARG A 372 -11.94 4.10 18.68
C ARG A 372 -10.57 3.75 19.26
N ALA A 373 -10.53 2.92 20.31
CA ALA A 373 -9.28 2.45 20.90
C ALA A 373 -8.52 1.51 19.95
N GLU A 374 -9.22 0.59 19.28
CA GLU A 374 -8.59 -0.26 18.27
C GLU A 374 -8.11 0.53 17.04
N GLU A 375 -8.90 1.49 16.52
CA GLU A 375 -8.48 2.39 15.44
C GLU A 375 -7.24 3.22 15.79
N ALA A 376 -7.13 3.72 17.03
CA ALA A 376 -5.96 4.44 17.53
C ALA A 376 -4.82 3.52 18.04
N GLY A 377 -4.94 2.20 17.83
CA GLY A 377 -3.85 1.23 18.02
C GLY A 377 -3.64 0.76 19.47
N GLN A 378 -4.72 0.41 20.20
CA GLN A 378 -4.66 -0.09 21.58
C GLN A 378 -3.59 -1.18 21.81
N SER A 379 -3.55 -2.18 20.94
CA SER A 379 -2.59 -3.30 21.04
C SER A 379 -1.14 -2.86 20.80
N GLU A 380 -0.91 -1.91 19.89
CA GLU A 380 0.42 -1.34 19.62
C GLU A 380 0.91 -0.52 20.81
N ALA A 381 0.07 0.36 21.35
CA ALA A 381 0.44 1.24 22.45
C ALA A 381 0.81 0.44 23.72
N ILE A 382 0.09 -0.65 24.02
CA ILE A 382 0.43 -1.56 25.11
C ILE A 382 1.77 -2.27 24.83
N ALA A 383 1.94 -2.87 23.65
CA ALA A 383 3.16 -3.60 23.29
C ALA A 383 4.42 -2.69 23.31
N THR A 384 4.28 -1.44 22.85
CA THR A 384 5.33 -0.43 22.91
C THR A 384 5.69 -0.09 24.36
N ASN A 385 4.72 0.04 25.28
CA ASN A 385 5.02 0.27 26.70
C ASN A 385 5.75 -0.91 27.35
N LEU A 386 5.37 -2.16 27.05
CA LEU A 386 6.09 -3.34 27.55
C LEU A 386 7.57 -3.31 27.13
N ARG A 387 7.84 -2.97 25.85
CA ARG A 387 9.20 -2.84 25.32
C ARG A 387 9.98 -1.68 25.95
N ILE A 388 9.34 -0.53 26.16
CA ILE A 388 9.98 0.63 26.83
C ILE A 388 10.32 0.27 28.27
N MET A 389 9.37 -0.25 29.04
CA MET A 389 9.60 -0.63 30.44
C MET A 389 10.72 -1.66 30.60
N ALA A 390 10.81 -2.64 29.69
CA ALA A 390 11.90 -3.62 29.71
C ALA A 390 13.31 -3.00 29.55
N GLY A 391 13.43 -1.82 28.93
CA GLY A 391 14.71 -1.16 28.65
C GLY A 391 15.00 0.11 29.47
N LEU A 392 14.13 0.49 30.42
CA LEU A 392 14.33 1.69 31.25
C LEU A 392 15.56 1.57 32.14
N ALA A 393 16.46 2.55 32.03
CA ALA A 393 17.74 2.60 32.73
C ALA A 393 17.67 3.35 34.08
N VAL A 394 16.44 3.68 34.51
CA VAL A 394 16.09 4.34 35.77
C VAL A 394 15.24 3.41 36.66
N PRO A 395 15.25 3.59 38.00
CA PRO A 395 14.41 2.81 38.90
C PRO A 395 12.93 2.92 38.55
N MET A 396 12.26 1.78 38.38
CA MET A 396 10.80 1.73 38.19
C MET A 396 10.16 0.89 39.29
N ILE A 397 9.24 1.49 40.05
CA ILE A 397 8.51 0.85 41.14
C ILE A 397 7.03 0.83 40.78
N THR A 398 6.44 -0.36 40.75
CA THR A 398 5.02 -0.59 40.48
C THR A 398 4.28 -0.89 41.78
N MET A 399 3.10 -0.31 41.94
CA MET A 399 2.16 -0.67 43.00
C MET A 399 0.79 -1.04 42.41
N VAL A 400 0.38 -2.30 42.55
CA VAL A 400 -0.99 -2.73 42.23
C VAL A 400 -1.89 -2.38 43.42
N ILE A 401 -2.66 -1.30 43.28
CA ILE A 401 -3.50 -0.76 44.36
C ILE A 401 -4.96 -1.21 44.29
N GLY A 402 -5.40 -1.93 43.25
CA GLY A 402 -6.77 -2.42 43.18
C GLY A 402 -6.97 -3.55 42.20
N GLU A 403 -7.52 -3.23 41.04
CA GLU A 403 -7.67 -4.20 39.97
C GLU A 403 -6.41 -4.27 39.10
N GLY A 404 -5.97 -5.47 38.79
CA GLY A 404 -4.94 -5.74 37.80
C GLY A 404 -5.51 -6.66 36.73
N GLY A 405 -6.09 -6.09 35.69
CA GLY A 405 -6.69 -6.84 34.59
C GLY A 405 -5.83 -6.87 33.33
N SER A 406 -5.43 -8.08 32.92
CA SER A 406 -4.96 -8.40 31.58
C SER A 406 -3.73 -7.60 31.10
N GLY A 407 -3.53 -7.57 29.78
CA GLY A 407 -2.50 -6.74 29.14
C GLY A 407 -2.64 -5.25 29.45
N GLY A 408 -3.85 -4.78 29.79
CA GLY A 408 -4.10 -3.39 30.17
C GLY A 408 -3.36 -2.97 31.44
N ALA A 409 -3.39 -3.81 32.48
CA ALA A 409 -2.59 -3.62 33.69
C ALA A 409 -1.10 -3.87 33.43
N LEU A 410 -0.76 -4.93 32.69
CA LEU A 410 0.63 -5.29 32.39
C LEU A 410 1.39 -4.17 31.67
N GLY A 411 0.73 -3.40 30.80
CA GLY A 411 1.27 -2.23 30.10
C GLY A 411 1.75 -1.06 30.98
N LEU A 412 1.61 -1.16 32.30
CA LEU A 412 2.12 -0.20 33.29
C LEU A 412 2.86 -0.88 34.47
N ALA A 413 2.89 -2.21 34.50
CA ALA A 413 3.26 -2.98 35.70
C ALA A 413 4.69 -3.57 35.68
N MET A 414 5.45 -3.45 34.59
CA MET A 414 6.79 -4.06 34.45
C MET A 414 7.90 -3.31 35.20
N GLY A 415 7.75 -3.16 36.52
CA GLY A 415 8.72 -2.52 37.41
C GLY A 415 9.83 -3.47 37.89
N ASN A 416 10.95 -2.88 38.32
CA ASN A 416 12.00 -3.58 39.07
C ASN A 416 11.46 -4.16 40.39
N ARG A 417 10.59 -3.40 41.05
CA ARG A 417 9.85 -3.79 42.25
C ARG A 417 8.35 -3.67 41.98
N LEU A 418 7.59 -4.69 42.33
CA LEU A 418 6.14 -4.78 42.20
C LEU A 418 5.54 -5.11 43.56
N GLY A 419 4.95 -4.09 44.19
CA GLY A 419 4.16 -4.21 45.40
C GLY A 419 2.68 -4.38 45.07
N MET A 420 1.92 -4.98 45.98
CA MET A 420 0.49 -5.21 45.80
C MET A 420 -0.26 -5.07 47.12
N LEU A 421 -1.38 -4.35 47.12
CA LEU A 421 -2.23 -4.23 48.31
C LEU A 421 -2.92 -5.57 48.62
N SER A 422 -3.12 -5.88 49.91
CA SER A 422 -3.60 -7.19 50.39
C SER A 422 -4.94 -7.68 49.83
N GLN A 423 -5.85 -6.76 49.48
CA GLN A 423 -7.18 -7.01 48.93
C GLN A 423 -7.26 -6.66 47.44
N ALA A 424 -6.13 -6.33 46.79
CA ALA A 424 -6.05 -6.19 45.35
C ALA A 424 -6.08 -7.58 44.65
N TYR A 425 -6.36 -7.60 43.35
CA TYR A 425 -6.15 -8.78 42.50
C TYR A 425 -5.30 -8.43 41.28
N TYR A 426 -4.55 -9.39 40.74
CA TYR A 426 -3.84 -9.24 39.47
C TYR A 426 -3.92 -10.54 38.66
N GLY A 427 -4.54 -10.49 37.49
CA GLY A 427 -4.90 -11.66 36.70
C GLY A 427 -5.00 -11.41 35.21
N VAL A 428 -5.13 -12.49 34.43
CA VAL A 428 -5.14 -12.50 32.96
C VAL A 428 -6.36 -11.74 32.39
N ILE A 429 -7.44 -11.68 33.15
CA ILE A 429 -8.70 -10.96 32.88
C ILE A 429 -9.44 -10.76 34.21
N SER A 430 -10.46 -9.90 34.28
CA SER A 430 -11.34 -9.84 35.45
C SER A 430 -12.07 -11.17 35.68
N PRO A 431 -12.45 -11.52 36.93
CA PRO A 431 -13.19 -12.75 37.23
C PRO A 431 -14.51 -12.88 36.45
N GLU A 432 -15.22 -11.77 36.20
CA GLU A 432 -16.42 -11.75 35.34
C GLU A 432 -16.09 -12.07 33.88
N GLY A 433 -14.97 -11.55 33.37
CA GLY A 433 -14.47 -11.90 32.05
C GLY A 433 -14.14 -13.39 31.96
N ALA A 434 -13.44 -13.94 32.94
CA ALA A 434 -13.15 -15.37 33.03
C ALA A 434 -14.45 -16.21 33.09
N ALA A 435 -15.41 -15.86 33.93
CA ALA A 435 -16.70 -16.54 34.06
C ALA A 435 -17.54 -16.45 32.77
N SER A 436 -17.53 -15.31 32.07
CA SER A 436 -18.24 -15.16 30.79
C SER A 436 -17.69 -16.03 29.66
N ILE A 437 -16.40 -16.37 29.71
CA ILE A 437 -15.72 -17.21 28.70
C ILE A 437 -15.81 -18.69 29.06
N LEU A 438 -15.54 -19.03 30.33
CA LEU A 438 -15.41 -20.42 30.81
C LEU A 438 -16.73 -21.00 31.32
N GLY A 439 -17.65 -20.15 31.79
CA GLY A 439 -18.94 -20.54 32.35
C GLY A 439 -19.85 -21.25 31.36
N ARG A 440 -20.70 -22.14 31.87
CA ARG A 440 -21.65 -22.96 31.10
C ARG A 440 -23.03 -22.90 31.73
N TYR A 441 -23.79 -21.89 31.33
CA TYR A 441 -25.14 -21.63 31.83
C TYR A 441 -26.19 -22.31 30.96
N LYS A 442 -27.31 -22.71 31.59
CA LYS A 442 -28.40 -23.45 30.92
C LYS A 442 -29.41 -22.49 30.27
N ASP A 443 -29.64 -21.39 30.96
CA ASP A 443 -30.53 -20.28 30.63
C ASP A 443 -30.08 -19.04 31.42
N GLU A 444 -30.68 -17.88 31.17
CA GLU A 444 -30.32 -16.63 31.85
C GLU A 444 -30.67 -16.64 33.35
N LYS A 445 -31.61 -17.46 33.82
CA LYS A 445 -31.91 -17.57 35.26
C LYS A 445 -30.80 -18.35 35.96
N HIS A 446 -30.43 -19.52 35.44
CA HIS A 446 -29.28 -20.28 35.92
C HIS A 446 -27.99 -19.44 35.84
N LYS A 447 -27.83 -18.60 34.82
CA LYS A 447 -26.71 -17.65 34.74
C LYS A 447 -26.74 -16.61 35.85
N LEU A 448 -27.86 -15.94 36.08
CA LEU A 448 -28.02 -14.97 37.18
C LEU A 448 -27.75 -15.61 38.56
N GLU A 449 -28.14 -16.88 38.74
CA GLU A 449 -27.98 -17.63 39.98
C GLU A 449 -26.58 -18.24 40.19
N GLN A 450 -25.79 -18.50 39.13
CA GLN A 450 -24.51 -19.25 39.18
C GLN A 450 -23.28 -18.40 38.79
N PHE A 451 -23.45 -17.37 37.96
CA PHE A 451 -22.35 -16.54 37.46
C PHE A 451 -21.53 -15.87 38.59
N PRO A 452 -22.13 -15.34 39.67
CA PRO A 452 -21.36 -14.79 40.79
C PRO A 452 -20.44 -15.84 41.44
N GLN A 453 -20.96 -17.05 41.68
CA GLN A 453 -20.23 -18.16 42.31
C GLN A 453 -19.09 -18.63 41.41
N ASP A 454 -19.32 -18.69 40.09
CA ASP A 454 -18.28 -19.00 39.11
C ASP A 454 -17.16 -17.93 39.13
N CYS A 455 -17.49 -16.64 39.27
CA CYS A 455 -16.49 -15.57 39.39
C CYS A 455 -15.60 -15.78 40.63
N TYR A 456 -16.19 -16.02 41.81
CA TYR A 456 -15.43 -16.31 43.03
C TYR A 456 -14.61 -17.60 42.92
N ALA A 457 -15.17 -18.66 42.34
CA ALA A 457 -14.49 -19.93 42.15
C ALA A 457 -13.30 -19.79 41.19
N LEU A 458 -13.45 -19.07 40.08
CA LEU A 458 -12.39 -18.82 39.11
C LEU A 458 -11.30 -17.90 39.68
N ALA A 459 -11.66 -16.84 40.42
CA ALA A 459 -10.69 -15.99 41.10
C ALA A 459 -9.79 -16.81 42.05
N LYS A 460 -10.39 -17.68 42.88
CA LYS A 460 -9.65 -18.55 43.80
C LYS A 460 -8.82 -19.61 43.05
N ALA A 461 -9.36 -20.22 41.98
CA ALA A 461 -8.67 -21.23 41.19
C ALA A 461 -7.49 -20.68 40.35
N GLN A 462 -7.58 -19.45 39.87
CA GLN A 462 -6.55 -18.78 39.08
C GLN A 462 -5.41 -18.18 39.92
N ASN A 463 -5.50 -18.22 41.26
CA ASN A 463 -4.48 -17.73 42.19
C ASN A 463 -4.15 -16.22 42.01
N ILE A 464 -5.16 -15.37 41.76
CA ILE A 464 -4.99 -13.95 41.40
C ILE A 464 -4.74 -13.00 42.59
N TYR A 465 -4.67 -13.51 43.82
CA TYR A 465 -4.56 -12.69 45.03
C TYR A 465 -3.11 -12.47 45.48
N ALA A 466 -2.86 -11.36 46.18
CA ALA A 466 -1.53 -10.84 46.48
C ALA A 466 -0.55 -11.88 47.09
N TYR A 467 -1.00 -12.71 48.05
CA TYR A 467 -0.16 -13.76 48.65
C TYR A 467 0.20 -14.88 47.68
N GLN A 468 -0.78 -15.33 46.90
CA GLN A 468 -0.59 -16.42 45.94
C GLN A 468 0.36 -15.97 44.82
N LEU A 469 0.22 -14.73 44.36
CA LEU A 469 1.10 -14.12 43.36
C LEU A 469 2.51 -13.85 43.89
N ARG A 470 2.66 -13.56 45.18
CA ARG A 470 3.98 -13.50 45.85
C ARG A 470 4.65 -14.87 45.84
N ASP A 471 3.91 -15.91 46.22
CA ASP A 471 4.44 -17.29 46.28
C ASP A 471 4.72 -17.87 44.87
N LEU A 472 4.12 -17.28 43.83
CA LEU A 472 4.42 -17.52 42.42
C LEU A 472 5.55 -16.62 41.85
N GLY A 473 6.10 -15.68 42.64
CA GLY A 473 7.19 -14.78 42.24
C GLY A 473 6.77 -13.57 41.39
N VAL A 474 5.47 -13.33 41.19
CA VAL A 474 4.95 -12.20 40.39
C VAL A 474 4.97 -10.90 41.20
N VAL A 475 4.66 -10.98 42.50
CA VAL A 475 4.65 -9.87 43.46
C VAL A 475 5.86 -10.00 44.38
N ASP A 476 6.63 -8.93 44.55
CA ASP A 476 7.80 -8.96 45.45
C ASP A 476 7.38 -8.77 46.92
N GLN A 477 6.39 -7.90 47.17
CA GLN A 477 5.92 -7.57 48.51
C GLN A 477 4.41 -7.32 48.56
N VAL A 478 3.73 -7.95 49.52
CA VAL A 478 2.34 -7.62 49.87
C VAL A 478 2.33 -6.50 50.91
N VAL A 479 1.56 -5.45 50.65
CA VAL A 479 1.35 -4.32 51.53
C VAL A 479 -0.04 -4.45 52.15
N TYR A 480 -0.11 -4.59 53.47
CA TYR A 480 -1.35 -4.85 54.19
C TYR A 480 -2.19 -3.59 54.37
N GLU A 481 -3.49 -3.71 54.12
CA GLU A 481 -4.48 -2.66 54.34
C GLU A 481 -5.20 -2.87 55.68
N ASP A 482 -5.47 -1.78 56.41
CA ASP A 482 -6.37 -1.83 57.55
C ASP A 482 -7.83 -1.78 57.05
N SER A 483 -8.66 -2.74 57.47
CA SER A 483 -10.04 -2.84 57.01
C SER A 483 -10.99 -1.74 57.52
N HIS A 484 -10.54 -0.87 58.42
CA HIS A 484 -11.30 0.27 58.93
C HIS A 484 -10.98 1.58 58.21
N GLU A 485 -9.97 1.57 57.34
CA GLU A 485 -9.51 2.75 56.60
C GLU A 485 -10.32 2.99 55.32
N THR A 486 -10.40 4.26 54.92
CA THR A 486 -11.12 4.71 53.71
C THR A 486 -10.33 5.80 52.99
N TYR A 487 -10.68 6.17 51.77
CA TYR A 487 -10.02 7.25 51.01
C TYR A 487 -9.97 8.60 51.78
N ASN A 488 -10.89 8.84 52.72
CA ASN A 488 -10.86 10.03 53.57
C ASN A 488 -9.88 9.95 54.76
N ASN A 489 -9.43 8.75 55.16
CA ASN A 489 -8.53 8.53 56.28
C ASN A 489 -7.90 7.12 56.21
N PHE A 490 -6.63 7.04 55.81
CA PHE A 490 -5.89 5.79 55.59
C PHE A 490 -4.41 5.79 56.08
N PRO A 491 -4.11 6.29 57.30
CA PRO A 491 -2.75 6.50 57.77
C PRO A 491 -1.85 5.25 57.85
N GLN A 492 -2.39 4.07 58.19
CA GLN A 492 -1.62 2.83 58.29
C GLN A 492 -1.29 2.27 56.91
N THR A 493 -2.27 2.21 56.02
CA THR A 493 -2.08 1.78 54.63
C THR A 493 -1.10 2.71 53.90
N LEU A 494 -1.24 4.03 54.10
CA LEU A 494 -0.31 5.03 53.59
C LEU A 494 1.13 4.83 54.10
N ALA A 495 1.31 4.65 55.42
CA ALA A 495 2.63 4.46 56.02
C ALA A 495 3.32 3.18 55.53
N ARG A 496 2.58 2.08 55.39
CA ARG A 496 3.08 0.80 54.85
C ARG A 496 3.46 0.91 53.37
N LEU A 497 2.66 1.61 52.57
CA LEU A 497 2.96 1.85 51.14
C LEU A 497 4.16 2.79 50.97
N ALA A 498 4.22 3.90 51.70
CA ALA A 498 5.35 4.82 51.69
C ALA A 498 6.67 4.10 52.04
N LYS A 499 6.65 3.23 53.06
CA LYS A 499 7.80 2.39 53.43
C LYS A 499 8.26 1.48 52.29
N PHE A 500 7.33 0.82 51.59
CA PHE A 500 7.65 -0.01 50.42
C PHE A 500 8.31 0.81 49.30
N LEU A 501 7.74 1.97 48.93
CA LEU A 501 8.31 2.83 47.89
C LEU A 501 9.72 3.31 48.25
N GLN A 502 9.96 3.66 49.52
CA GLN A 502 11.26 4.10 50.02
C GLN A 502 12.30 2.97 50.03
N ASP A 503 11.95 1.79 50.54
CA ASP A 503 12.85 0.63 50.55
C ASP A 503 13.26 0.22 49.13
N ALA A 504 12.29 0.16 48.22
CA ALA A 504 12.53 -0.11 46.81
C ALA A 504 13.38 0.98 46.15
N LEU A 505 13.13 2.26 46.43
CA LEU A 505 13.92 3.36 45.87
C LEU A 505 15.37 3.36 46.39
N ILE A 506 15.56 3.13 47.70
CA ILE A 506 16.89 2.98 48.32
C ILE A 506 17.63 1.83 47.66
N GLU A 507 17.04 0.63 47.60
CA GLU A 507 17.67 -0.55 47.00
C GLU A 507 18.08 -0.28 45.54
N LEU A 508 17.12 0.10 44.70
CA LEU A 508 17.33 0.27 43.27
C LEU A 508 18.30 1.42 42.95
N SER A 509 18.37 2.45 43.80
CA SER A 509 19.32 3.55 43.62
C SER A 509 20.80 3.17 43.80
N THR A 510 21.08 2.04 44.45
CA THR A 510 22.45 1.51 44.57
C THR A 510 22.94 0.83 43.30
N LEU A 511 22.03 0.51 42.37
CA LEU A 511 22.30 -0.20 41.14
C LEU A 511 22.68 0.76 40.02
N LYS A 512 23.62 0.34 39.17
CA LYS A 512 23.93 1.04 37.92
C LYS A 512 22.77 0.90 36.90
N PRO A 513 22.65 1.81 35.91
CA PRO A 513 21.60 1.75 34.90
C PRO A 513 21.48 0.40 34.19
N GLU A 514 22.59 -0.26 33.89
CA GLU A 514 22.60 -1.58 33.24
C GLU A 514 22.10 -2.70 34.19
N GLN A 515 22.39 -2.58 35.48
CA GLN A 515 21.95 -3.53 36.51
C GLN A 515 20.44 -3.41 36.78
N LEU A 516 19.86 -2.22 36.62
CA LEU A 516 18.41 -2.02 36.68
C LEU A 516 17.68 -2.71 35.53
N VAL A 517 18.26 -2.71 34.32
CA VAL A 517 17.72 -3.45 33.16
C VAL A 517 17.86 -4.96 33.38
N GLU A 518 19.06 -5.44 33.76
CA GLU A 518 19.33 -6.87 33.96
C GLU A 518 18.47 -7.48 35.09
N GLN A 519 18.32 -6.79 36.22
CA GLN A 519 17.48 -7.26 37.33
C GLN A 519 16.02 -7.44 36.88
N ARG A 520 15.51 -6.52 36.05
CA ARG A 520 14.15 -6.57 35.50
C ARG A 520 14.00 -7.73 34.52
N TYR A 521 14.97 -7.93 33.62
CA TYR A 521 15.00 -9.06 32.70
C TYR A 521 15.01 -10.40 33.45
N ALA A 522 15.91 -10.57 34.42
CA ALA A 522 16.03 -11.79 35.22
C ALA A 522 14.73 -12.12 35.98
N LYS A 523 14.09 -11.11 36.59
CA LYS A 523 12.80 -11.26 37.29
C LYS A 523 11.73 -11.85 36.37
N TYR A 524 11.44 -11.20 35.24
CA TYR A 524 10.36 -11.64 34.36
C TYR A 524 10.71 -12.92 33.58
N ARG A 525 12.00 -13.18 33.30
CA ARG A 525 12.44 -14.41 32.61
C ARG A 525 12.25 -15.68 33.44
N ALA A 526 12.26 -15.56 34.78
CA ALA A 526 12.08 -16.67 35.71
C ALA A 526 10.61 -17.10 35.90
N LEU A 527 9.64 -16.34 35.37
CA LEU A 527 8.22 -16.63 35.52
C LEU A 527 7.73 -17.66 34.50
N GLY A 528 7.21 -18.79 34.99
CA GLY A 528 6.59 -19.84 34.19
C GLY A 528 6.89 -21.24 34.70
N LYS A 529 5.92 -22.16 34.58
CA LYS A 529 6.10 -23.59 34.86
C LYS A 529 5.75 -24.37 33.59
N PHE A 530 6.69 -25.18 33.12
CA PHE A 530 6.51 -26.09 31.99
C PHE A 530 7.17 -27.42 32.33
N ILE A 531 6.72 -28.49 31.66
CA ILE A 531 7.37 -29.80 31.68
C ILE A 531 7.88 -30.10 30.28
N GLU A 532 9.09 -30.65 30.19
CA GLU A 532 9.64 -31.17 28.95
C GLU A 532 9.40 -32.68 28.93
N MET A 533 8.43 -33.13 28.14
CA MET A 533 8.08 -34.55 28.02
C MET A 533 8.87 -35.18 26.87
N ASP A 534 9.50 -36.31 27.15
CA ASP A 534 10.13 -37.14 26.12
C ASP A 534 9.09 -37.76 25.16
N THR A 535 9.57 -38.52 24.18
CA THR A 535 8.73 -39.11 23.13
C THR A 535 7.82 -40.23 23.65
N GLU A 536 8.26 -40.98 24.67
CA GLU A 536 7.54 -42.13 25.21
C GLU A 536 6.40 -41.68 26.12
N GLN A 537 6.65 -40.66 26.96
CA GLN A 537 5.64 -40.01 27.79
C GLN A 537 4.48 -39.42 26.95
N ARG A 538 4.78 -38.82 25.79
CA ARG A 538 3.76 -38.28 24.87
C ARG A 538 2.90 -39.37 24.21
N GLN A 539 3.51 -40.48 23.81
CA GLN A 539 2.82 -41.64 23.21
C GLN A 539 1.80 -42.28 24.17
N ALA A 540 2.14 -42.39 25.46
CA ALA A 540 1.26 -42.99 26.46
C ALA A 540 -0.02 -42.17 26.72
N THR A 541 0.04 -40.84 26.61
CA THR A 541 -1.10 -39.94 26.86
C THR A 541 -2.14 -39.99 25.74
N LEU A 542 -1.71 -40.08 24.47
CA LEU A 542 -2.60 -40.07 23.30
C LEU A 542 -3.61 -41.23 23.31
N ARG A 543 -3.14 -42.46 23.56
CA ARG A 543 -3.98 -43.67 23.59
C ARG A 543 -5.11 -43.64 24.63
N LYS A 544 -5.05 -42.73 25.60
CA LYS A 544 -6.02 -42.59 26.69
C LYS A 544 -7.16 -41.62 26.35
N LEU A 545 -7.00 -40.78 25.31
CA LEU A 545 -7.92 -39.69 24.98
C LEU A 545 -8.85 -40.00 23.79
N GLU A 546 -8.58 -41.06 23.03
CA GLU A 546 -9.32 -41.41 21.80
C GLU A 546 -10.72 -42.01 22.05
N SER A 547 -11.16 -42.20 23.30
CA SER A 547 -12.33 -43.03 23.63
C SER A 547 -13.69 -42.31 23.80
N GLU A 548 -13.79 -40.97 23.80
CA GLU A 548 -15.03 -40.28 24.26
C GLU A 548 -15.56 -39.10 23.39
N VAL A 549 -16.30 -39.44 22.31
CA VAL A 549 -17.61 -38.90 21.81
C VAL A 549 -17.85 -37.38 21.49
N SER A 550 -18.82 -37.12 20.58
CA SER A 550 -19.11 -35.88 19.82
C SER A 550 -20.52 -35.25 20.08
N THR A 551 -20.74 -33.96 19.72
CA THR A 551 -21.89 -33.34 18.95
C THR A 551 -22.29 -31.86 19.31
N LYS A 552 -23.04 -31.15 18.42
CA LYS A 552 -23.33 -29.66 18.37
C LYS A 552 -24.77 -29.30 17.89
N LYS A 553 -25.28 -28.04 18.08
CA LYS A 553 -26.00 -27.14 17.08
C LYS A 553 -26.54 -25.76 17.61
N ALA A 554 -27.16 -24.88 16.76
CA ALA A 554 -27.24 -23.37 16.86
C ALA A 554 -28.61 -22.62 16.52
N ARG A 555 -28.63 -21.29 16.16
CA ARG A 555 -29.80 -20.31 16.06
C ARG A 555 -29.75 -19.23 14.87
N PRO A 556 -30.80 -18.37 14.58
CA PRO A 556 -31.04 -17.56 13.32
C PRO A 556 -31.04 -15.94 13.31
N VAL A 557 -31.60 -15.24 12.27
CA VAL A 557 -31.11 -13.95 11.56
C VAL A 557 -32.11 -12.70 11.37
N LYS A 558 -31.76 -11.62 10.59
CA LYS A 558 -32.16 -10.14 10.56
C LYS A 558 -32.57 -9.51 9.14
N PRO A 559 -32.90 -8.18 8.98
CA PRO A 559 -33.40 -7.49 7.73
C PRO A 559 -32.38 -6.62 6.89
N ASP A 560 -32.87 -5.90 5.85
CA ASP A 560 -32.21 -5.58 4.54
C ASP A 560 -31.78 -4.11 4.22
N THR A 561 -30.69 -3.94 3.44
CA THR A 561 -30.16 -2.70 2.80
C THR A 561 -29.22 -3.05 1.62
N THR A 562 -29.58 -2.79 0.35
CA THR A 562 -28.78 -3.23 -0.82
C THR A 562 -27.76 -2.18 -1.34
N PRO A 563 -26.45 -2.50 -1.47
CA PRO A 563 -25.41 -1.62 -2.03
C PRO A 563 -25.42 -1.48 -3.57
N CYS A 564 -24.75 -0.46 -4.12
CA CYS A 564 -24.50 -0.35 -5.55
C CYS A 564 -23.41 -1.31 -6.04
N ARG A 565 -23.32 -1.52 -7.36
CA ARG A 565 -22.46 -2.56 -7.94
C ARG A 565 -20.98 -2.20 -7.86
N LEU A 566 -20.59 -0.95 -8.12
CA LEU A 566 -19.22 -0.48 -7.92
C LEU A 566 -18.72 -0.71 -6.49
N VAL A 567 -19.53 -0.40 -5.47
CA VAL A 567 -19.17 -0.68 -4.06
C VAL A 567 -19.10 -2.17 -3.78
N THR A 568 -20.03 -2.95 -4.32
CA THR A 568 -20.02 -4.42 -4.18
C THR A 568 -18.77 -5.05 -4.79
N TYR A 569 -18.34 -4.57 -5.97
CA TYR A 569 -17.09 -4.97 -6.61
C TYR A 569 -15.87 -4.57 -5.77
N LEU A 570 -15.75 -3.30 -5.38
CA LEU A 570 -14.62 -2.80 -4.57
C LEU A 570 -14.51 -3.53 -3.22
N ALA A 571 -15.63 -3.77 -2.55
CA ALA A 571 -15.69 -4.53 -1.32
C ALA A 571 -15.18 -5.97 -1.49
N ASN A 572 -15.52 -6.63 -2.60
CA ASN A 572 -14.95 -7.93 -2.92
C ASN A 572 -13.43 -7.84 -3.16
N GLN A 573 -12.94 -6.83 -3.90
CA GLN A 573 -11.51 -6.65 -4.17
C GLN A 573 -10.66 -6.39 -2.91
N VAL A 574 -11.21 -5.71 -1.89
CA VAL A 574 -10.53 -5.47 -0.60
C VAL A 574 -10.10 -6.77 0.08
N LEU A 575 -10.86 -7.87 -0.07
CA LEU A 575 -10.54 -9.17 0.52
C LEU A 575 -10.02 -10.23 -0.47
N HIS A 576 -10.48 -10.20 -1.73
CA HIS A 576 -10.24 -11.27 -2.71
C HIS A 576 -9.32 -10.92 -3.88
N SER A 577 -8.89 -9.66 -4.02
CA SER A 577 -7.90 -9.34 -5.06
C SER A 577 -6.62 -10.17 -4.86
N GLU A 578 -5.91 -10.48 -5.95
CA GLU A 578 -4.57 -11.14 -5.88
C GLU A 578 -3.57 -10.37 -4.99
N ARG A 579 -3.89 -9.11 -4.69
CA ARG A 579 -3.11 -8.14 -3.91
C ARG A 579 -3.74 -7.84 -2.54
N ALA A 580 -4.86 -8.46 -2.17
CA ALA A 580 -5.50 -8.30 -0.85
C ALA A 580 -4.58 -8.75 0.31
N ARG A 581 -3.59 -9.61 0.04
CA ARG A 581 -2.50 -9.94 0.98
C ARG A 581 -1.71 -8.73 1.49
N PHE A 582 -1.74 -7.61 0.76
CA PHE A 582 -1.14 -6.35 1.15
C PHE A 582 -2.06 -5.49 2.03
N MET A 583 -3.31 -5.91 2.27
CA MET A 583 -4.32 -5.21 3.10
C MET A 583 -4.53 -3.74 2.69
N GLY A 584 -4.49 -3.46 1.37
CA GLY A 584 -4.57 -2.12 0.79
C GLY A 584 -3.27 -1.31 0.83
N LEU A 585 -2.26 -1.73 1.59
CA LEU A 585 -0.93 -1.10 1.63
C LEU A 585 -0.15 -1.48 0.38
N ALA A 586 -0.22 -0.68 -0.69
CA ALA A 586 0.57 -0.91 -1.89
C ALA A 586 2.05 -1.20 -1.54
N PRO A 587 2.74 -2.11 -2.26
CA PRO A 587 4.12 -2.50 -1.94
C PRO A 587 5.03 -1.27 -1.74
N PRO A 588 6.03 -1.32 -0.83
CA PRO A 588 6.88 -0.17 -0.56
C PRO A 588 7.45 0.44 -1.85
N LYS A 589 7.31 1.76 -1.99
CA LYS A 589 7.62 2.59 -3.18
C LYS A 589 6.58 2.65 -4.30
N VAL A 590 5.46 1.91 -4.25
CA VAL A 590 4.37 2.10 -5.22
C VAL A 590 3.64 3.43 -4.92
N PRO A 591 3.47 4.33 -5.92
CA PRO A 591 2.71 5.57 -5.74
C PRO A 591 1.25 5.30 -5.35
N THR A 592 0.76 5.98 -4.30
CA THR A 592 -0.65 5.91 -3.87
C THR A 592 -1.58 6.84 -4.67
N ILE A 593 -1.01 7.74 -5.47
CA ILE A 593 -1.69 8.72 -6.32
C ILE A 593 -1.15 8.54 -7.75
N SER A 594 -2.04 8.51 -8.76
CA SER A 594 -1.63 8.47 -10.16
C SER A 594 -0.80 9.71 -10.53
N PRO A 595 0.33 9.56 -11.25
CA PRO A 595 1.13 10.70 -11.71
C PRO A 595 0.35 11.54 -12.73
N GLN A 596 0.61 12.84 -12.75
CA GLN A 596 0.13 13.73 -13.80
C GLN A 596 1.18 13.85 -14.90
N ALA A 597 0.73 13.85 -16.16
CA ALA A 597 1.58 14.15 -17.32
C ALA A 597 2.07 15.61 -17.26
N PRO A 598 3.24 15.92 -17.84
CA PRO A 598 3.76 17.30 -17.82
C PRO A 598 2.80 18.26 -18.53
N ALA A 599 2.65 19.46 -17.96
CA ALA A 599 1.94 20.54 -18.62
C ALA A 599 2.73 20.98 -19.87
N VAL A 600 2.07 20.94 -21.03
CA VAL A 600 2.65 21.29 -22.33
C VAL A 600 1.74 22.27 -23.05
N GLU A 601 2.30 23.25 -23.75
CA GLU A 601 1.53 24.14 -24.61
C GLU A 601 1.05 23.38 -25.86
N ASN A 602 -0.12 23.75 -26.40
CA ASN A 602 -0.63 23.14 -27.63
C ASN A 602 0.19 23.60 -28.84
N VAL A 603 0.79 22.66 -29.57
CA VAL A 603 1.52 22.95 -30.81
C VAL A 603 0.59 23.52 -31.88
N SER A 604 1.07 24.54 -32.61
CA SER A 604 0.38 25.10 -33.76
C SER A 604 0.13 24.04 -34.85
N THR A 605 -1.12 23.90 -35.29
CA THR A 605 -1.58 22.94 -36.31
C THR A 605 -1.09 23.22 -37.75
N LYS A 606 -0.03 24.03 -37.92
CA LYS A 606 0.51 24.47 -39.22
C LYS A 606 1.83 23.80 -39.63
N ALA A 607 2.40 22.92 -38.81
CA ALA A 607 3.60 22.17 -39.14
C ALA A 607 3.31 21.06 -40.17
N ILE A 608 4.24 20.79 -41.08
CA ILE A 608 4.12 19.72 -42.07
C ILE A 608 4.59 18.40 -41.42
N THR A 609 3.64 17.61 -40.94
CA THR A 609 3.87 16.28 -40.34
C THR A 609 3.43 15.16 -41.28
N ALA A 610 3.86 13.91 -41.03
CA ALA A 610 3.40 12.72 -41.75
C ALA A 610 1.86 12.64 -41.77
N LYS A 611 1.22 12.94 -40.64
CA LYS A 611 -0.24 12.99 -40.47
C LYS A 611 -0.90 14.04 -41.35
N SER A 612 -0.36 15.26 -41.38
CA SER A 612 -0.89 16.33 -42.23
C SER A 612 -0.86 15.98 -43.73
N ILE A 613 0.16 15.23 -44.16
CA ILE A 613 0.31 14.80 -45.56
C ILE A 613 -0.61 13.62 -45.86
N LEU A 614 -0.74 12.66 -44.95
CA LEU A 614 -1.70 11.55 -45.08
C LEU A 614 -3.13 12.08 -45.22
N ASP A 615 -3.54 13.02 -44.37
CA ASP A 615 -4.90 13.57 -44.39
C ASP A 615 -5.18 14.48 -45.60
N ALA A 616 -4.17 15.20 -46.11
CA ALA A 616 -4.32 16.12 -47.25
C ALA A 616 -4.08 15.48 -48.63
N GLN A 617 -3.23 14.45 -48.72
CA GLN A 617 -2.71 13.91 -49.98
C GLN A 617 -2.66 12.37 -50.05
N GLY A 618 -2.97 11.67 -48.96
CA GLY A 618 -3.06 10.21 -48.93
C GLY A 618 -1.74 9.46 -48.77
N PRO A 619 -1.79 8.12 -48.67
CA PRO A 619 -0.68 7.29 -48.21
C PRO A 619 0.50 7.24 -49.21
N GLN A 620 0.24 7.33 -50.51
CA GLN A 620 1.31 7.36 -51.53
C GLN A 620 2.13 8.65 -51.48
N ALA A 621 1.47 9.79 -51.22
CA ALA A 621 2.16 11.07 -51.04
C ALA A 621 2.97 11.09 -49.73
N MET A 622 2.43 10.49 -48.66
CA MET A 622 3.14 10.31 -47.40
C MET A 622 4.40 9.43 -47.60
N ALA A 623 4.30 8.30 -48.30
CA ALA A 623 5.45 7.43 -48.58
C ALA A 623 6.55 8.16 -49.36
N LYS A 624 6.19 8.94 -50.39
CA LYS A 624 7.14 9.77 -51.14
C LYS A 624 7.78 10.85 -50.26
N TRP A 625 7.02 11.48 -49.37
CA TRP A 625 7.55 12.46 -48.42
C TRP A 625 8.51 11.84 -47.41
N VAL A 626 8.23 10.63 -46.92
CA VAL A 626 9.16 9.88 -46.05
C VAL A 626 10.50 9.67 -46.76
N ARG A 627 10.51 9.18 -48.01
CA ARG A 627 11.74 9.02 -48.79
C ARG A 627 12.49 10.32 -49.09
N SER A 628 11.82 11.47 -49.05
CA SER A 628 12.46 12.78 -49.23
C SER A 628 13.02 13.37 -47.93
N GLN A 629 12.90 12.70 -46.78
CA GLN A 629 13.48 13.19 -45.54
C GLN A 629 14.99 12.87 -45.46
N GLU A 630 15.81 13.91 -45.28
CA GLU A 630 17.23 13.74 -44.98
C GLU A 630 17.42 13.09 -43.60
N ARG A 631 16.64 13.53 -42.60
CA ARG A 631 16.61 12.93 -41.26
C ARG A 631 16.02 11.53 -41.27
N VAL A 632 16.40 10.70 -40.29
CA VAL A 632 15.60 9.52 -39.94
C VAL A 632 14.33 9.97 -39.22
N LEU A 633 13.21 9.32 -39.51
CA LEU A 633 11.96 9.52 -38.78
C LEU A 633 11.81 8.49 -37.65
N LEU A 634 11.05 8.84 -36.61
CA LEU A 634 10.92 8.02 -35.40
C LEU A 634 9.47 7.62 -35.17
N THR A 635 9.27 6.39 -34.71
CA THR A 635 7.99 5.88 -34.18
C THR A 635 8.15 5.65 -32.68
N ASP A 636 7.24 6.20 -31.86
CA ASP A 636 7.20 5.87 -30.42
C ASP A 636 6.32 4.63 -30.18
N THR A 637 6.86 3.61 -29.50
CA THR A 637 6.15 2.38 -29.13
C THR A 637 5.75 2.33 -27.65
N THR A 638 6.00 3.42 -26.88
CA THR A 638 5.75 3.48 -25.43
C THR A 638 4.32 3.08 -25.07
N MET A 639 3.34 3.45 -25.91
CA MET A 639 1.92 3.16 -25.72
C MET A 639 1.46 1.77 -26.20
N ARG A 640 2.33 0.95 -26.83
CA ARG A 640 2.00 -0.40 -27.33
C ARG A 640 3.08 -1.43 -27.05
N ASP A 641 4.12 -1.56 -27.88
CA ASP A 641 5.07 -2.69 -27.78
C ASP A 641 5.95 -2.63 -26.54
N ALA A 642 6.24 -1.44 -26.03
CA ALA A 642 7.09 -1.24 -24.86
C ALA A 642 6.49 -1.88 -23.60
N HIS A 643 5.26 -1.49 -23.23
CA HIS A 643 4.57 -2.10 -22.09
C HIS A 643 4.07 -3.52 -22.37
N GLN A 644 3.84 -3.89 -23.63
CA GLN A 644 3.64 -5.30 -24.01
C GLN A 644 4.86 -6.16 -23.66
N SER A 645 6.08 -5.62 -23.80
CA SER A 645 7.34 -6.33 -23.59
C SER A 645 7.90 -6.25 -22.17
N LEU A 646 7.61 -5.17 -21.44
CA LEU A 646 8.10 -4.95 -20.07
C LEU A 646 7.08 -5.31 -18.98
N LEU A 647 5.80 -4.99 -19.22
CA LEU A 647 4.74 -4.96 -18.20
C LEU A 647 3.53 -5.85 -18.57
N ALA A 648 3.77 -6.91 -19.35
CA ALA A 648 2.74 -7.83 -19.84
C ALA A 648 1.50 -7.14 -20.45
N THR A 649 1.69 -6.02 -21.15
CA THR A 649 0.64 -5.21 -21.80
C THR A 649 -0.37 -4.54 -20.83
N ARG A 650 -0.02 -4.42 -19.54
CA ARG A 650 -0.99 -4.02 -18.50
C ARG A 650 -1.26 -2.53 -18.37
N VAL A 651 -0.60 -1.66 -19.13
CA VAL A 651 -0.80 -0.20 -19.00
C VAL A 651 -2.21 0.19 -19.46
N ARG A 652 -2.89 0.95 -18.59
CA ARG A 652 -4.31 1.26 -18.65
C ARG A 652 -4.61 2.52 -19.46
N THR A 653 -5.84 2.59 -19.97
CA THR A 653 -6.30 3.70 -20.84
C THR A 653 -6.09 5.06 -20.20
N ILE A 654 -6.36 5.21 -18.90
CA ILE A 654 -6.20 6.49 -18.20
C ILE A 654 -4.75 7.01 -18.20
N ASP A 655 -3.76 6.12 -18.07
CA ASP A 655 -2.34 6.48 -18.06
C ASP A 655 -1.84 6.71 -19.51
N LEU A 656 -2.26 5.85 -20.45
CA LEU A 656 -1.96 6.01 -21.88
C LEU A 656 -2.45 7.37 -22.41
N VAL A 657 -3.69 7.76 -22.09
CA VAL A 657 -4.31 9.00 -22.58
C VAL A 657 -3.68 10.25 -21.99
N GLN A 658 -3.14 10.21 -20.77
CA GLN A 658 -2.41 11.34 -20.20
C GLN A 658 -1.01 11.47 -20.82
N GLY A 659 -0.28 10.35 -20.97
CA GLY A 659 1.01 10.34 -21.68
C GLY A 659 0.89 10.78 -23.14
N ALA A 660 -0.17 10.35 -23.82
CA ALA A 660 -0.51 10.72 -25.20
C ALA A 660 -0.58 12.25 -25.40
N LYS A 661 -1.29 12.99 -24.53
CA LYS A 661 -1.40 14.46 -24.62
C LYS A 661 -0.03 15.15 -24.62
N ALA A 662 0.86 14.71 -23.71
CA ALA A 662 2.21 15.25 -23.62
C ALA A 662 3.07 14.85 -24.84
N ALA A 663 2.98 13.59 -25.27
CA ALA A 663 3.70 13.07 -26.43
C ALA A 663 3.33 13.81 -27.73
N ASN A 664 2.04 14.11 -27.97
CA ASN A 664 1.58 14.85 -29.15
C ASN A 664 2.24 16.23 -29.31
N THR A 665 2.64 16.86 -28.20
CA THR A 665 3.41 18.11 -28.22
C THR A 665 4.91 17.86 -28.36
N LEU A 666 5.49 17.05 -27.48
CA LEU A 666 6.94 16.86 -27.38
C LEU A 666 7.55 16.07 -28.55
N LEU A 667 6.72 15.25 -29.20
CA LEU A 667 7.05 14.40 -30.35
C LEU A 667 6.12 14.70 -31.54
N CYS A 668 5.68 15.96 -31.71
CA CYS A 668 4.80 16.38 -32.81
C CYS A 668 5.38 16.08 -34.22
N ASP A 669 6.70 15.97 -34.31
CA ASP A 669 7.49 15.68 -35.51
C ASP A 669 7.73 14.18 -35.76
N ALA A 670 7.27 13.30 -34.86
CA ALA A 670 7.37 11.85 -35.03
C ALA A 670 6.55 11.37 -36.25
N PHE A 671 6.97 10.25 -36.84
CA PHE A 671 6.22 9.61 -37.92
C PHE A 671 4.88 9.11 -37.40
N SER A 672 4.91 8.34 -36.31
CA SER A 672 3.72 7.76 -35.70
C SER A 672 3.89 7.47 -34.21
N PHE A 673 2.76 7.29 -33.54
CA PHE A 673 2.69 6.66 -32.22
C PHE A 673 2.04 5.29 -32.38
N GLU A 674 2.79 4.24 -32.07
CA GLU A 674 2.25 2.89 -32.01
C GLU A 674 1.53 2.72 -30.66
N CYS A 675 0.20 2.66 -30.71
CA CYS A 675 -0.65 2.74 -29.51
C CYS A 675 -1.73 1.65 -29.45
N TRP A 676 -1.78 0.75 -30.43
CA TRP A 676 -2.90 -0.18 -30.59
C TRP A 676 -2.53 -1.47 -31.34
N GLY A 677 -3.41 -2.47 -31.31
CA GLY A 677 -3.14 -3.78 -31.88
C GLY A 677 -2.13 -4.59 -31.06
N GLY A 678 -1.52 -5.61 -31.67
CA GLY A 678 -0.75 -6.60 -30.92
C GLY A 678 -1.60 -7.25 -29.82
N ALA A 679 -1.08 -7.35 -28.60
CA ALA A 679 -1.83 -7.91 -27.47
C ALA A 679 -2.82 -6.93 -26.81
N THR A 680 -2.81 -5.63 -27.13
CA THR A 680 -3.57 -4.63 -26.36
C THR A 680 -5.07 -4.83 -26.43
N PHE A 681 -5.59 -5.38 -27.53
CA PHE A 681 -7.03 -5.56 -27.74
C PHE A 681 -7.61 -6.66 -26.83
N ASP A 682 -6.97 -7.84 -26.77
CA ASP A 682 -7.34 -8.91 -25.84
C ASP A 682 -7.13 -8.49 -24.39
N VAL A 683 -5.98 -7.88 -24.08
CA VAL A 683 -5.61 -7.54 -22.70
C VAL A 683 -6.51 -6.46 -22.11
N ALA A 684 -6.96 -5.48 -22.90
CA ALA A 684 -7.91 -4.46 -22.47
C ALA A 684 -9.21 -5.10 -21.94
N TYR A 685 -9.86 -5.95 -22.74
CA TYR A 685 -11.07 -6.65 -22.29
C TYR A 685 -10.79 -7.68 -21.19
N ARG A 686 -9.80 -8.56 -21.37
CA ARG A 686 -9.56 -9.74 -20.53
C ARG A 686 -9.04 -9.42 -19.12
N PHE A 687 -8.17 -8.42 -19.00
CA PHE A 687 -7.41 -8.18 -17.77
C PHE A 687 -7.59 -6.77 -17.19
N LEU A 688 -7.94 -5.79 -18.02
CA LEU A 688 -8.13 -4.41 -17.58
C LEU A 688 -9.62 -4.05 -17.44
N ASN A 689 -10.52 -4.87 -17.98
CA ASN A 689 -11.96 -4.60 -18.09
C ASN A 689 -12.26 -3.24 -18.76
N GLU A 690 -11.46 -2.91 -19.78
CA GLU A 690 -11.51 -1.66 -20.54
C GLU A 690 -11.85 -1.96 -22.01
N ASP A 691 -12.66 -1.12 -22.65
CA ASP A 691 -12.93 -1.24 -24.08
C ASP A 691 -11.74 -0.64 -24.90
N PRO A 692 -11.05 -1.44 -25.73
CA PRO A 692 -9.94 -0.95 -26.53
C PRO A 692 -10.38 0.07 -27.59
N TRP A 693 -11.62 0.05 -28.08
CA TRP A 693 -12.13 1.02 -29.05
C TRP A 693 -12.27 2.40 -28.42
N ASP A 694 -12.74 2.47 -27.17
CA ASP A 694 -12.75 3.72 -26.40
C ASP A 694 -11.34 4.22 -26.09
N ARG A 695 -10.38 3.31 -25.83
CA ARG A 695 -8.95 3.66 -25.73
C ARG A 695 -8.44 4.30 -27.02
N LEU A 696 -8.75 3.74 -28.20
CA LEU A 696 -8.35 4.31 -29.49
C LEU A 696 -8.95 5.71 -29.69
N ARG A 697 -10.26 5.88 -29.46
CA ARG A 697 -10.94 7.18 -29.57
C ARG A 697 -10.34 8.23 -28.65
N GLN A 698 -10.03 7.88 -27.39
CA GLN A 698 -9.43 8.80 -26.43
C GLN A 698 -7.98 9.17 -26.79
N ILE A 699 -7.15 8.20 -27.22
CA ILE A 699 -5.78 8.48 -27.68
C ILE A 699 -5.81 9.33 -28.96
N ARG A 700 -6.73 9.07 -29.89
CA ARG A 700 -6.92 9.89 -31.10
C ARG A 700 -7.24 11.34 -30.79
N ALA A 701 -8.13 11.57 -29.81
CA ALA A 701 -8.49 12.91 -29.35
C ALA A 701 -7.35 13.61 -28.60
N ALA A 702 -6.50 12.86 -27.89
CA ALA A 702 -5.31 13.37 -27.21
C ALA A 702 -4.15 13.69 -28.19
N CYS A 703 -4.03 12.93 -29.29
CA CYS A 703 -2.94 13.02 -30.26
C CYS A 703 -3.41 13.40 -31.67
N PRO A 704 -4.04 14.57 -31.92
CA PRO A 704 -4.58 14.87 -33.25
C PRO A 704 -3.52 15.03 -34.36
N ASN A 705 -2.27 15.36 -34.04
CA ASN A 705 -1.29 15.87 -35.01
C ASN A 705 -0.26 14.84 -35.53
N VAL A 706 -0.22 13.64 -34.93
CA VAL A 706 0.71 12.54 -35.23
C VAL A 706 -0.07 11.33 -35.76
N CYS A 707 0.51 10.50 -36.64
CA CYS A 707 -0.17 9.30 -37.11
C CYS A 707 -0.35 8.30 -35.96
N LEU A 708 -1.51 7.67 -35.85
CA LEU A 708 -1.66 6.51 -34.97
C LEU A 708 -1.34 5.23 -35.75
N GLN A 709 -0.53 4.37 -35.15
CA GLN A 709 -0.09 3.09 -35.74
C GLN A 709 -0.55 1.91 -34.90
N MET A 710 -0.87 0.81 -35.59
CA MET A 710 -1.14 -0.47 -34.95
C MET A 710 -0.41 -1.64 -35.62
N LEU A 711 -0.13 -2.66 -34.81
CA LEU A 711 0.30 -3.98 -35.28
C LEU A 711 -0.93 -4.87 -35.53
N ILE A 712 -1.11 -5.34 -36.77
CA ILE A 712 -2.24 -6.18 -37.20
C ILE A 712 -1.74 -7.44 -37.92
N ARG A 713 -2.32 -8.60 -37.62
CA ARG A 713 -1.97 -9.88 -38.28
C ARG A 713 -2.95 -10.15 -39.43
N GLY A 714 -2.42 -10.42 -40.62
CA GLY A 714 -3.16 -10.43 -41.90
C GLY A 714 -4.51 -11.16 -41.87
N ALA A 715 -4.49 -12.48 -41.65
CA ALA A 715 -5.68 -13.33 -41.70
C ALA A 715 -6.52 -13.31 -40.41
N ASN A 716 -6.09 -12.52 -39.41
CA ASN A 716 -6.50 -12.68 -38.02
C ASN A 716 -6.92 -11.37 -37.35
N ALA A 717 -6.72 -10.23 -38.01
CA ALA A 717 -6.78 -8.90 -37.41
C ALA A 717 -5.94 -8.82 -36.11
N VAL A 718 -6.59 -8.81 -34.94
CA VAL A 718 -5.94 -8.79 -33.62
C VAL A 718 -6.10 -10.10 -32.85
N GLY A 719 -6.80 -11.09 -33.40
CA GLY A 719 -7.19 -12.34 -32.73
C GLY A 719 -6.15 -13.48 -32.74
N TYR A 720 -6.54 -14.64 -32.19
CA TYR A 720 -5.66 -15.82 -32.07
C TYR A 720 -5.90 -16.95 -33.09
N THR A 721 -7.01 -16.92 -33.81
CA THR A 721 -7.30 -17.86 -34.92
C THR A 721 -7.49 -17.09 -36.23
N SER A 722 -7.57 -17.79 -37.36
CA SER A 722 -7.90 -17.19 -38.66
C SER A 722 -9.41 -16.93 -38.76
N TYR A 723 -9.81 -15.80 -39.31
CA TYR A 723 -11.22 -15.41 -39.45
C TYR A 723 -11.62 -15.31 -40.94
N PRO A 724 -12.91 -15.38 -41.28
CA PRO A 724 -13.38 -15.12 -42.64
C PRO A 724 -12.94 -13.72 -43.13
N ASP A 725 -12.68 -13.59 -44.43
CA ASP A 725 -12.14 -12.33 -45.00
C ASP A 725 -12.98 -11.08 -44.66
N ASN A 726 -14.31 -11.21 -44.61
CA ASN A 726 -15.18 -10.08 -44.31
C ASN A 726 -15.00 -9.55 -42.87
N VAL A 727 -14.61 -10.40 -41.91
CA VAL A 727 -14.30 -10.02 -40.53
C VAL A 727 -13.04 -9.16 -40.47
N VAL A 728 -11.99 -9.53 -41.23
CA VAL A 728 -10.75 -8.76 -41.34
C VAL A 728 -11.01 -7.40 -42.00
N VAL A 729 -11.75 -7.39 -43.12
CA VAL A 729 -12.14 -6.15 -43.82
C VAL A 729 -12.91 -5.22 -42.88
N ARG A 730 -13.95 -5.72 -42.20
CA ARG A 730 -14.78 -4.90 -41.31
C ARG A 730 -14.01 -4.35 -40.12
N PHE A 731 -13.09 -5.13 -39.55
CA PHE A 731 -12.22 -4.64 -38.48
C PHE A 731 -11.33 -3.47 -38.94
N VAL A 732 -10.73 -3.57 -40.13
CA VAL A 732 -9.89 -2.50 -40.71
C VAL A 732 -10.71 -1.22 -40.97
N GLU A 733 -11.92 -1.36 -41.52
CA GLU A 733 -12.85 -0.23 -41.71
C GLU A 733 -13.14 0.51 -40.39
N LEU A 734 -13.48 -0.24 -39.33
CA LEU A 734 -13.78 0.35 -38.02
C LEU A 734 -12.54 0.95 -37.34
N ALA A 735 -11.37 0.33 -37.47
CA ALA A 735 -10.12 0.88 -36.96
C ALA A 735 -9.75 2.20 -37.66
N ALA A 736 -9.85 2.26 -38.98
CA ALA A 736 -9.63 3.47 -39.76
C ALA A 736 -10.64 4.58 -39.41
N LYS A 737 -11.93 4.24 -39.29
CA LYS A 737 -13.03 5.14 -38.85
C LYS A 737 -12.76 5.73 -37.46
N ASN A 738 -12.26 4.93 -36.51
CA ASN A 738 -11.95 5.37 -35.15
C ASN A 738 -10.60 6.10 -35.03
N GLY A 739 -9.88 6.31 -36.14
CA GLY A 739 -8.72 7.21 -36.20
C GLY A 739 -7.36 6.53 -36.33
N MET A 740 -7.31 5.23 -36.63
CA MET A 740 -6.06 4.55 -37.00
C MET A 740 -5.57 5.04 -38.37
N ASP A 741 -4.27 5.31 -38.49
CA ASP A 741 -3.66 5.85 -39.71
C ASP A 741 -2.75 4.85 -40.42
N ILE A 742 -2.00 4.05 -39.65
CA ILE A 742 -0.98 3.14 -40.15
C ILE A 742 -1.24 1.73 -39.62
N PHE A 743 -1.32 0.78 -40.53
CA PHE A 743 -1.51 -0.63 -40.22
C PHE A 743 -0.23 -1.37 -40.60
N ARG A 744 0.55 -1.78 -39.60
CA ARG A 744 1.70 -2.67 -39.76
C ARG A 744 1.19 -4.10 -39.85
N ILE A 745 1.02 -4.56 -41.08
CA ILE A 745 0.43 -5.86 -41.45
C ILE A 745 1.54 -6.90 -41.49
N PHE A 746 1.43 -7.94 -40.67
CA PHE A 746 2.36 -9.08 -40.67
C PHE A 746 1.62 -10.42 -40.76
N ASP A 747 2.35 -11.47 -41.12
CA ASP A 747 1.94 -12.87 -40.93
C ASP A 747 3.00 -13.59 -40.08
N CYS A 748 2.60 -14.59 -39.29
CA CYS A 748 3.52 -15.27 -38.37
C CYS A 748 4.53 -16.20 -39.05
N PHE A 749 4.38 -16.46 -40.35
CA PHE A 749 5.32 -17.19 -41.21
C PHE A 749 5.82 -16.37 -42.41
N ASN A 750 5.48 -15.07 -42.47
CA ASN A 750 5.64 -14.20 -43.64
C ASN A 750 4.89 -14.67 -44.90
N ASP A 751 3.78 -15.42 -44.79
CA ASP A 751 2.96 -15.78 -45.95
C ASP A 751 2.13 -14.58 -46.43
N LEU A 752 2.47 -14.03 -47.61
CA LEU A 752 1.70 -12.95 -48.24
C LEU A 752 0.21 -13.33 -48.44
N ASN A 753 -0.12 -14.61 -48.66
CA ASN A 753 -1.52 -15.01 -48.91
C ASN A 753 -2.41 -14.81 -47.68
N GLN A 754 -1.83 -14.87 -46.48
CA GLN A 754 -2.49 -14.50 -45.22
C GLN A 754 -2.63 -12.98 -45.08
N MET A 755 -1.77 -12.16 -45.72
CA MET A 755 -1.78 -10.70 -45.61
C MET A 755 -2.64 -9.98 -46.65
N LYS A 756 -2.78 -10.51 -47.88
CA LYS A 756 -3.48 -9.87 -49.02
C LYS A 756 -4.82 -9.21 -48.66
N THR A 757 -5.74 -9.93 -48.01
CA THR A 757 -7.06 -9.41 -47.60
C THR A 757 -6.95 -8.13 -46.76
N CYS A 758 -6.01 -8.11 -45.81
CA CYS A 758 -5.79 -6.98 -44.91
C CYS A 758 -5.15 -5.80 -45.65
N ILE A 759 -4.15 -6.07 -46.52
CA ILE A 759 -3.50 -5.05 -47.36
C ILE A 759 -4.55 -4.35 -48.23
N ASP A 760 -5.39 -5.10 -48.94
CA ASP A 760 -6.46 -4.56 -49.78
C ASP A 760 -7.49 -3.76 -48.97
N ALA A 761 -7.85 -4.21 -47.77
CA ALA A 761 -8.77 -3.50 -46.89
C ALA A 761 -8.20 -2.14 -46.45
N VAL A 762 -6.94 -2.10 -46.01
CA VAL A 762 -6.27 -0.86 -45.57
C VAL A 762 -6.11 0.12 -46.73
N ARG A 763 -5.74 -0.38 -47.92
CA ARG A 763 -5.65 0.44 -49.14
C ARG A 763 -7.00 1.07 -49.49
N LYS A 764 -8.11 0.33 -49.35
CA LYS A 764 -9.47 0.83 -49.61
C LYS A 764 -9.93 1.91 -48.62
N THR A 765 -9.45 1.92 -47.37
CA THR A 765 -9.77 2.98 -46.41
C THR A 765 -8.95 4.26 -46.60
N GLY A 766 -8.04 4.30 -47.58
CA GLY A 766 -7.12 5.43 -47.79
C GLY A 766 -6.05 5.56 -46.71
N LYS A 767 -5.81 4.50 -45.93
CA LYS A 767 -4.81 4.44 -44.85
C LYS A 767 -3.53 3.74 -45.29
N VAL A 768 -2.51 3.81 -44.45
CA VAL A 768 -1.16 3.33 -44.78
C VAL A 768 -1.06 1.83 -44.50
N ALA A 769 -1.09 1.02 -45.56
CA ALA A 769 -0.66 -0.37 -45.51
C ALA A 769 0.87 -0.44 -45.45
N GLU A 770 1.41 -0.78 -44.27
CA GLU A 770 2.82 -1.06 -44.03
C GLU A 770 3.00 -2.58 -43.94
N CYS A 771 3.66 -3.18 -44.94
CA CYS A 771 3.77 -4.63 -45.06
C CYS A 771 5.06 -5.13 -44.40
N CYS A 772 4.95 -6.13 -43.54
CA CYS A 772 6.02 -6.52 -42.64
C CYS A 772 6.73 -7.81 -43.07
N VAL A 773 8.07 -7.78 -43.10
CA VAL A 773 8.91 -8.97 -43.05
C VAL A 773 9.32 -9.21 -41.60
N CYS A 774 8.96 -10.35 -41.03
CA CYS A 774 9.46 -10.78 -39.72
C CYS A 774 10.86 -11.36 -39.89
N TYR A 775 11.84 -10.81 -39.16
CA TYR A 775 13.24 -11.23 -39.21
C TYR A 775 13.51 -12.32 -38.16
N THR A 776 14.08 -13.45 -38.59
CA THR A 776 14.46 -14.57 -37.73
C THR A 776 15.82 -15.13 -38.17
N SER A 777 16.50 -15.88 -37.29
CA SER A 777 17.84 -16.42 -37.53
C SER A 777 18.86 -15.29 -37.78
N ASP A 778 19.96 -15.61 -38.47
CA ASP A 778 20.96 -14.65 -38.93
C ASP A 778 21.04 -14.71 -40.46
N ILE A 779 20.72 -13.61 -41.14
CA ILE A 779 20.75 -13.50 -42.61
C ILE A 779 22.13 -13.81 -43.22
N THR A 780 23.20 -13.68 -42.42
CA THR A 780 24.57 -13.94 -42.87
C THR A 780 24.98 -15.42 -42.78
N THR A 781 24.21 -16.27 -42.07
CA THR A 781 24.53 -17.69 -41.88
C THR A 781 23.37 -18.66 -42.07
N SER A 782 22.11 -18.21 -42.08
CA SER A 782 20.93 -19.09 -42.24
C SER A 782 20.86 -19.65 -43.66
N SER A 783 20.56 -20.95 -43.76
CA SER A 783 20.28 -21.59 -45.05
C SER A 783 18.81 -21.46 -45.49
N VAL A 784 17.93 -20.94 -44.60
CA VAL A 784 16.50 -20.70 -44.85
C VAL A 784 16.26 -19.21 -45.08
N TYR A 785 16.61 -18.41 -44.09
CA TYR A 785 16.26 -16.99 -43.98
C TYR A 785 17.42 -16.12 -44.45
N ASN A 786 17.82 -16.31 -45.71
CA ASN A 786 18.95 -15.62 -46.34
C ASN A 786 18.51 -14.38 -47.14
N ALA A 787 19.46 -13.70 -47.78
CA ALA A 787 19.17 -12.49 -48.57
C ALA A 787 18.20 -12.74 -49.76
N GLU A 788 18.23 -13.91 -50.39
CA GLU A 788 17.32 -14.26 -51.49
C GLU A 788 15.87 -14.38 -51.00
N TYR A 789 15.67 -15.06 -49.87
CA TYR A 789 14.36 -15.17 -49.21
C TYR A 789 13.74 -13.79 -48.94
N TYR A 790 14.49 -12.89 -48.29
CA TYR A 790 13.99 -11.55 -47.98
C TYR A 790 13.81 -10.67 -49.23
N THR A 791 14.61 -10.88 -50.29
CA THR A 791 14.44 -10.18 -51.59
C THR A 791 13.13 -10.57 -52.27
N ASN A 792 12.86 -11.88 -52.35
CA ASN A 792 11.64 -12.39 -52.98
C ASN A 792 10.39 -11.96 -52.20
N LEU A 793 10.43 -12.06 -50.86
CA LEU A 793 9.34 -11.60 -50.00
C LEU A 793 9.10 -10.08 -50.12
N ALA A 794 10.16 -9.25 -50.14
CA ALA A 794 10.02 -7.81 -50.33
C ALA A 794 9.36 -7.46 -51.66
N LYS A 795 9.73 -8.17 -52.73
CA LYS A 795 9.09 -8.04 -54.05
C LYS A 795 7.60 -8.38 -53.98
N GLU A 796 7.26 -9.53 -53.40
CA GLU A 796 5.88 -9.98 -53.23
C GLU A 796 5.02 -8.95 -52.45
N LEU A 797 5.55 -8.40 -51.36
CA LEU A 797 4.88 -7.37 -50.57
C LEU A 797 4.69 -6.05 -51.35
N CYS A 798 5.68 -5.65 -52.15
CA CYS A 798 5.62 -4.46 -53.00
C CYS A 798 4.58 -4.64 -54.12
N ASP A 799 4.59 -5.79 -54.81
CA ASP A 799 3.62 -6.12 -55.86
C ASP A 799 2.18 -6.19 -55.31
N ALA A 800 2.01 -6.54 -54.03
CA ALA A 800 0.73 -6.49 -53.31
C ALA A 800 0.28 -5.06 -52.89
N GLY A 801 1.07 -4.03 -53.17
CA GLY A 801 0.71 -2.64 -52.90
C GLY A 801 1.06 -2.14 -51.49
N ALA A 802 2.17 -2.62 -50.90
CA ALA A 802 2.76 -1.99 -49.74
C ALA A 802 3.06 -0.49 -49.99
N HIS A 803 2.74 0.39 -49.05
CA HIS A 803 3.20 1.79 -49.08
C HIS A 803 4.52 2.00 -48.32
N THR A 804 4.90 1.03 -47.49
CA THR A 804 6.11 0.98 -46.67
C THR A 804 6.39 -0.48 -46.37
N ILE A 805 7.66 -0.88 -46.34
CA ILE A 805 8.05 -2.21 -45.88
C ILE A 805 8.63 -2.10 -44.47
N ALA A 806 8.04 -2.82 -43.52
CA ALA A 806 8.58 -2.96 -42.19
C ALA A 806 9.51 -4.16 -42.09
N ILE A 807 10.69 -3.98 -41.49
CA ILE A 807 11.55 -5.07 -41.03
C ILE A 807 11.29 -5.23 -39.53
N LYS A 808 10.56 -6.28 -39.12
CA LYS A 808 10.26 -6.56 -37.71
C LYS A 808 11.18 -7.65 -37.17
N ASP A 809 12.26 -7.21 -36.53
CA ASP A 809 13.10 -8.04 -35.67
C ASP A 809 12.44 -8.15 -34.28
N MET A 810 11.43 -9.02 -34.16
CA MET A 810 10.60 -9.17 -32.96
C MET A 810 11.33 -9.66 -31.70
N ALA A 811 12.58 -10.12 -31.83
CA ALA A 811 13.38 -10.65 -30.71
C ALA A 811 14.66 -9.85 -30.43
N GLY A 812 15.19 -9.06 -31.37
CA GLY A 812 16.47 -8.35 -31.22
C GLY A 812 17.67 -9.15 -31.74
N LEU A 813 17.44 -9.95 -32.79
CA LEU A 813 18.37 -10.88 -33.41
C LEU A 813 19.28 -10.22 -34.43
N MET A 814 18.92 -9.04 -34.94
CA MET A 814 19.72 -8.38 -35.94
C MET A 814 21.04 -7.90 -35.33
N LYS A 815 22.15 -8.35 -35.90
CA LYS A 815 23.50 -7.84 -35.58
C LYS A 815 23.84 -6.69 -36.54
N PRO A 816 24.75 -5.77 -36.19
CA PRO A 816 25.17 -4.70 -37.11
C PRO A 816 25.65 -5.21 -38.47
N SER A 817 26.28 -6.40 -38.52
CA SER A 817 26.70 -7.08 -39.75
C SER A 817 25.55 -7.49 -40.68
N GLY A 818 24.33 -7.67 -40.14
CA GLY A 818 23.13 -8.04 -40.91
C GLY A 818 22.43 -6.86 -41.58
N VAL A 819 22.73 -5.61 -41.17
CA VAL A 819 22.01 -4.40 -41.62
C VAL A 819 22.16 -4.14 -43.12
N VAL A 820 23.39 -4.16 -43.64
CA VAL A 820 23.63 -3.97 -45.09
C VAL A 820 23.02 -5.11 -45.92
N PRO A 821 23.20 -6.41 -45.58
CA PRO A 821 22.52 -7.51 -46.25
C PRO A 821 20.98 -7.37 -46.30
N ILE A 822 20.31 -7.06 -45.19
CA ILE A 822 18.84 -6.98 -45.19
C ILE A 822 18.35 -5.76 -45.97
N LEU A 823 18.96 -4.58 -45.81
CA LEU A 823 18.54 -3.39 -46.55
C LEU A 823 18.73 -3.58 -48.05
N ASN A 824 19.84 -4.17 -48.48
CA ASN A 824 20.08 -4.50 -49.89
C ASN A 824 19.04 -5.50 -50.42
N ALA A 825 18.66 -6.52 -49.64
CA ALA A 825 17.64 -7.48 -50.03
C ALA A 825 16.26 -6.82 -50.22
N ILE A 826 15.82 -5.98 -49.26
CA ILE A 826 14.55 -5.27 -49.36
C ILE A 826 14.55 -4.30 -50.55
N ARG A 827 15.63 -3.54 -50.75
CA ARG A 827 15.80 -2.61 -51.89
C ARG A 827 15.81 -3.35 -53.24
N ALA A 828 16.48 -4.50 -53.33
CA ALA A 828 16.50 -5.31 -54.55
C ALA A 828 15.12 -5.90 -54.90
N GLY A 829 14.30 -6.23 -53.91
CA GLY A 829 12.95 -6.76 -54.13
C GLY A 829 11.91 -5.68 -54.45
N ALA A 830 11.92 -4.58 -53.68
CA ALA A 830 10.84 -3.58 -53.66
C ALA A 830 11.22 -2.20 -54.23
N GLY A 831 12.49 -2.01 -54.60
CA GLY A 831 13.00 -0.76 -55.17
C GLY A 831 13.38 0.32 -54.15
N ASP A 832 13.92 1.42 -54.68
CA ASP A 832 14.44 2.55 -53.89
C ASP A 832 13.36 3.54 -53.45
N ASP A 833 12.16 3.50 -54.05
CA ASP A 833 11.05 4.44 -53.83
C ASP A 833 10.16 4.08 -52.63
N ILE A 834 10.23 2.85 -52.11
CA ILE A 834 9.41 2.43 -50.95
C ILE A 834 10.13 2.76 -49.63
N PRO A 835 9.50 3.39 -48.64
CA PRO A 835 10.08 3.53 -47.30
C PRO A 835 10.38 2.18 -46.64
N ILE A 836 11.49 2.11 -45.91
CA ILE A 836 11.82 1.00 -45.00
C ILE A 836 11.68 1.47 -43.56
N HIS A 837 10.83 0.77 -42.80
CA HIS A 837 10.59 0.99 -41.38
C HIS A 837 11.26 -0.12 -40.56
N PHE A 838 12.29 0.19 -39.77
CA PHE A 838 12.95 -0.82 -38.93
C PHE A 838 12.35 -0.87 -37.53
N HIS A 839 11.98 -2.07 -37.10
CA HIS A 839 11.52 -2.37 -35.75
C HIS A 839 12.44 -3.45 -35.16
N THR A 840 12.91 -3.24 -33.94
CA THR A 840 13.69 -4.22 -33.18
C THR A 840 13.39 -4.15 -31.68
N HIS A 841 13.85 -5.14 -30.93
CA HIS A 841 13.85 -5.16 -29.47
C HIS A 841 15.29 -5.15 -28.95
N CYS A 842 15.53 -4.54 -27.79
CA CYS A 842 16.85 -4.37 -27.16
C CYS A 842 17.27 -5.61 -26.35
N THR A 843 16.66 -6.78 -26.56
CA THR A 843 16.85 -7.97 -25.72
C THR A 843 18.32 -8.38 -25.67
N SER A 844 19.05 -8.20 -26.76
CA SER A 844 20.49 -8.46 -26.89
C SER A 844 21.40 -7.35 -26.34
N SER A 845 20.84 -6.20 -25.95
CA SER A 845 21.52 -4.91 -25.67
C SER A 845 22.34 -4.33 -26.84
N ALA A 846 22.29 -4.93 -28.04
CA ALA A 846 23.01 -4.44 -29.22
C ALA A 846 22.18 -3.46 -30.08
N SER A 847 20.87 -3.41 -29.87
CA SER A 847 19.90 -2.90 -30.85
C SER A 847 19.96 -1.38 -31.07
N LEU A 848 20.48 -0.61 -30.10
CA LEU A 848 20.76 0.82 -30.32
C LEU A 848 21.87 1.03 -31.36
N ALA A 849 22.93 0.21 -31.35
CA ALA A 849 23.99 0.27 -32.35
C ALA A 849 23.49 -0.20 -33.73
N VAL A 850 22.57 -1.18 -33.76
CA VAL A 850 21.89 -1.64 -34.98
C VAL A 850 21.00 -0.53 -35.56
N ALA A 851 20.27 0.21 -34.71
CA ALA A 851 19.46 1.35 -35.13
C ALA A 851 20.31 2.49 -35.71
N MET A 852 21.45 2.81 -35.09
CA MET A 852 22.42 3.79 -35.63
C MET A 852 22.98 3.35 -36.98
N GLU A 853 23.33 2.07 -37.16
CA GLU A 853 23.80 1.54 -38.44
C GLU A 853 22.68 1.53 -39.49
N MET A 854 21.45 1.14 -39.14
CA MET A 854 20.27 1.24 -40.00
C MET A 854 20.04 2.67 -40.49
N THR A 855 20.13 3.67 -39.60
CA THR A 855 20.06 5.07 -39.97
C THR A 855 21.18 5.47 -40.92
N ARG A 856 22.42 5.07 -40.64
CA ARG A 856 23.59 5.36 -41.48
C ARG A 856 23.48 4.77 -42.89
N GLN A 857 22.82 3.61 -43.02
CA GLN A 857 22.63 2.89 -44.28
C GLN A 857 21.33 3.26 -45.03
N GLY A 858 20.60 4.28 -44.59
CA GLY A 858 19.44 4.81 -45.32
C GLY A 858 18.09 4.16 -45.00
N CYS A 859 17.93 3.55 -43.83
CA CYS A 859 16.60 3.21 -43.29
C CYS A 859 15.79 4.49 -43.03
N ASP A 860 14.49 4.49 -43.34
CA ASP A 860 13.68 5.71 -43.38
C ASP A 860 13.06 6.06 -42.03
N ILE A 861 12.52 5.05 -41.34
CA ILE A 861 11.80 5.20 -40.07
C ILE A 861 12.29 4.12 -39.09
N ILE A 862 12.44 4.43 -37.80
CA ILE A 862 12.81 3.42 -36.77
C ILE A 862 11.91 3.54 -35.52
N ASP A 863 11.50 2.39 -34.97
CA ASP A 863 10.78 2.28 -33.70
C ASP A 863 11.71 2.45 -32.47
N PHE A 864 11.30 3.30 -31.53
CA PHE A 864 11.94 3.51 -30.22
C PHE A 864 10.89 3.60 -29.11
N ALA A 865 11.32 3.53 -27.85
CA ALA A 865 10.49 3.85 -26.68
C ALA A 865 11.16 4.93 -25.81
N ILE A 866 10.38 5.70 -25.05
CA ILE A 866 10.91 6.65 -24.05
C ILE A 866 11.81 5.91 -23.04
N ALA A 867 12.89 6.51 -22.57
CA ALA A 867 13.98 5.82 -21.85
C ALA A 867 13.52 4.90 -20.69
N SER A 868 12.62 5.39 -19.83
CA SER A 868 12.04 4.66 -18.69
C SER A 868 11.19 3.44 -19.08
N MET A 869 10.75 3.37 -20.34
CA MET A 869 10.00 2.25 -20.93
C MET A 869 10.78 1.56 -22.06
N ALA A 870 12.07 1.86 -22.20
CA ALA A 870 12.95 1.30 -23.21
C ALA A 870 13.83 0.18 -22.67
N ASP A 871 14.64 -0.36 -23.58
CA ASP A 871 15.67 -1.37 -23.37
C ASP A 871 15.12 -2.67 -22.72
N LEU A 872 16.02 -3.58 -22.31
CA LEU A 872 15.63 -4.96 -21.95
C LEU A 872 14.86 -5.62 -23.10
N THR A 873 13.68 -6.20 -22.85
CA THR A 873 12.78 -6.75 -23.88
C THR A 873 12.04 -5.69 -24.70
N SER A 874 12.14 -4.39 -24.37
CA SER A 874 11.49 -3.28 -25.09
C SER A 874 12.28 -2.83 -26.34
N GLN A 875 11.83 -1.77 -27.01
CA GLN A 875 12.60 -1.08 -28.06
C GLN A 875 13.84 -0.38 -27.48
N PRO A 876 14.87 -0.07 -28.31
CA PRO A 876 15.97 0.80 -27.88
C PRO A 876 15.49 2.18 -27.41
N SER A 877 16.26 2.82 -26.53
CA SER A 877 15.93 4.12 -25.93
C SER A 877 15.91 5.29 -26.94
N LEU A 878 14.75 5.95 -27.03
CA LEU A 878 14.48 7.15 -27.83
C LEU A 878 15.37 8.32 -27.40
N ASN A 879 15.45 8.59 -26.09
CA ASN A 879 16.26 9.69 -25.55
C ASN A 879 17.74 9.47 -25.89
N ALA A 880 18.24 8.25 -25.69
CA ALA A 880 19.63 7.89 -25.97
C ALA A 880 19.96 7.98 -27.47
N PHE A 881 19.05 7.51 -28.34
CA PHE A 881 19.22 7.61 -29.78
C PHE A 881 19.23 9.07 -30.27
N CYS A 882 18.29 9.91 -29.80
CA CYS A 882 18.25 11.32 -30.15
C CYS A 882 19.52 12.06 -29.68
N ALA A 883 20.03 11.74 -28.49
CA ALA A 883 21.29 12.29 -27.98
C ALA A 883 22.50 11.83 -28.81
N ALA A 884 22.57 10.54 -29.17
CA ALA A 884 23.68 9.98 -29.94
C ALA A 884 23.71 10.45 -31.40
N MET A 885 22.55 10.72 -31.99
CA MET A 885 22.40 11.19 -33.37
C MET A 885 22.48 12.72 -33.53
N ALA A 886 22.50 13.48 -32.43
CA ALA A 886 22.54 14.94 -32.47
C ALA A 886 23.76 15.46 -33.26
N GLY A 887 23.52 16.21 -34.34
CA GLY A 887 24.57 16.72 -35.23
C GLY A 887 25.15 15.70 -36.23
N MET A 888 24.69 14.44 -36.24
CA MET A 888 25.05 13.47 -37.28
C MET A 888 24.29 13.75 -38.61
N PRO A 889 24.74 13.21 -39.77
CA PRO A 889 24.15 13.53 -41.07
C PRO A 889 22.65 13.26 -41.22
N ARG A 890 22.08 12.31 -40.45
CA ARG A 890 20.65 11.96 -40.46
C ARG A 890 19.96 12.14 -39.10
N ASP A 891 20.47 13.08 -38.31
CA ASP A 891 19.92 13.54 -37.03
C ASP A 891 18.39 13.75 -37.11
N PRO A 892 17.57 13.12 -36.23
CA PRO A 892 16.11 13.23 -36.23
C PRO A 892 15.57 14.63 -35.88
N LYS A 893 16.41 15.54 -35.38
CA LYS A 893 16.06 16.91 -34.95
C LYS A 893 15.07 17.00 -33.78
N ILE A 894 14.99 15.95 -32.97
CA ILE A 894 14.25 15.96 -31.70
C ILE A 894 15.23 16.23 -30.55
N ASN A 895 14.96 17.26 -29.76
CA ASN A 895 15.77 17.59 -28.59
C ASN A 895 15.49 16.57 -27.46
N TYR A 896 16.44 15.68 -27.19
CA TYR A 896 16.29 14.66 -26.15
C TYR A 896 16.01 15.25 -24.76
N LEU A 897 16.55 16.43 -24.41
CA LEU A 897 16.28 17.09 -23.14
C LEU A 897 14.82 17.57 -22.99
N ALA A 898 14.11 17.78 -24.10
CA ALA A 898 12.68 18.11 -24.06
C ALA A 898 11.80 16.89 -23.74
N LEU A 899 12.35 15.67 -23.85
CA LEU A 899 11.63 14.42 -23.56
C LEU A 899 11.68 14.03 -22.07
N GLU A 900 12.61 14.59 -21.28
CA GLU A 900 12.78 14.26 -19.86
C GLU A 900 11.51 14.42 -19.01
N PRO A 901 10.64 15.45 -19.18
CA PRO A 901 9.39 15.54 -18.43
C PRO A 901 8.39 14.42 -18.76
N LEU A 902 8.41 13.92 -19.99
CA LEU A 902 7.62 12.76 -20.42
C LEU A 902 8.23 11.46 -19.88
N ASP A 903 9.56 11.37 -19.84
CA ASP A 903 10.25 10.23 -19.24
C ASP A 903 9.99 10.10 -17.72
N VAL A 904 10.07 11.20 -16.98
CA VAL A 904 9.73 11.25 -15.55
C VAL A 904 8.27 10.87 -15.28
N TYR A 905 7.36 11.18 -16.22
CA TYR A 905 5.98 10.70 -16.14
C TYR A 905 5.92 9.17 -16.32
N TRP A 906 6.51 8.63 -17.38
CA TRP A 906 6.47 7.20 -17.66
C TRP A 906 7.22 6.35 -16.62
N MET A 907 8.30 6.86 -16.03
CA MET A 907 8.98 6.26 -14.87
C MET A 907 8.00 6.07 -13.69
N LYS A 908 7.27 7.12 -13.31
CA LYS A 908 6.28 7.05 -12.22
C LYS A 908 5.07 6.18 -12.58
N VAL A 909 4.69 6.13 -13.85
CA VAL A 909 3.66 5.19 -14.32
C VAL A 909 4.15 3.75 -14.13
N ARG A 910 5.37 3.44 -14.61
CA ARG A 910 6.00 2.11 -14.51
C ARG A 910 6.08 1.60 -13.07
N GLU A 911 6.40 2.46 -12.10
CA GLU A 911 6.38 2.13 -10.66
C GLU A 911 5.04 1.56 -10.19
N MET A 912 3.90 2.04 -10.70
CA MET A 912 2.57 1.51 -10.35
C MET A 912 2.36 0.07 -10.84
N TYR A 913 3.05 -0.33 -11.92
CA TYR A 913 2.95 -1.64 -12.57
C TYR A 913 4.04 -2.63 -12.15
N ALA A 914 4.87 -2.31 -11.15
CA ALA A 914 6.02 -3.12 -10.73
C ALA A 914 5.78 -4.65 -10.58
N PRO A 915 4.60 -5.16 -10.13
CA PRO A 915 4.35 -6.60 -10.07
C PRO A 915 4.21 -7.32 -11.43
N PHE A 916 4.20 -6.59 -12.55
CA PHE A 916 4.15 -7.13 -13.92
C PHE A 916 5.51 -7.09 -14.63
N GLU A 917 6.57 -6.60 -13.97
CA GLU A 917 7.93 -6.60 -14.50
C GLU A 917 8.44 -8.01 -14.79
N THR A 918 9.19 -8.16 -15.89
CA THR A 918 9.88 -9.42 -16.23
C THR A 918 11.01 -9.76 -15.23
N GLY A 919 11.45 -8.79 -14.43
CA GLY A 919 12.57 -8.95 -13.49
C GLY A 919 13.95 -8.99 -14.17
N MET A 920 14.04 -8.77 -15.48
CA MET A 920 15.32 -8.59 -16.16
C MET A 920 15.99 -7.29 -15.71
N LEU A 921 17.24 -7.38 -15.24
CA LEU A 921 18.04 -6.21 -14.86
C LEU A 921 18.94 -5.69 -15.99
N SER A 922 19.15 -6.49 -17.03
CA SER A 922 19.90 -6.17 -18.25
C SER A 922 19.40 -7.05 -19.40
N GLY A 923 19.74 -6.70 -20.64
CA GLY A 923 19.55 -7.61 -21.77
C GLY A 923 20.49 -8.83 -21.69
N SER A 924 20.23 -9.82 -22.54
CA SER A 924 20.99 -11.07 -22.60
C SER A 924 21.25 -11.49 -24.05
N ALA A 925 22.53 -11.77 -24.35
CA ALA A 925 22.93 -12.35 -25.63
C ALA A 925 22.35 -13.76 -25.87
N ARG A 926 21.77 -14.42 -24.86
CA ARG A 926 21.03 -15.69 -25.04
C ARG A 926 19.87 -15.58 -26.03
N VAL A 927 19.36 -14.37 -26.32
CA VAL A 927 18.31 -14.19 -27.32
C VAL A 927 18.73 -14.65 -28.72
N TYR A 928 20.03 -14.60 -29.05
CA TYR A 928 20.56 -15.15 -30.30
C TYR A 928 20.57 -16.70 -30.37
N ASP A 929 20.25 -17.38 -29.27
CA ASP A 929 20.17 -18.85 -29.16
C ASP A 929 18.71 -19.31 -29.09
N HIS A 930 17.90 -18.72 -28.19
CA HIS A 930 16.50 -19.13 -27.99
C HIS A 930 15.49 -18.35 -28.84
N GLU A 931 15.85 -17.21 -29.41
CA GLU A 931 15.02 -16.41 -30.33
C GLU A 931 13.57 -16.14 -29.84
N ILE A 932 13.41 -15.84 -28.54
CA ILE A 932 12.09 -15.54 -27.96
C ILE A 932 11.81 -14.04 -28.16
N PRO A 933 10.68 -13.66 -28.80
CA PRO A 933 10.28 -12.27 -28.95
C PRO A 933 10.07 -11.54 -27.62
N GLY A 934 10.29 -10.22 -27.56
CA GLY A 934 10.20 -9.44 -26.32
C GLY A 934 8.88 -9.64 -25.56
N GLY A 935 7.75 -9.46 -26.25
CA GLY A 935 6.41 -9.72 -25.68
C GLY A 935 6.11 -11.20 -25.39
N GLN A 936 6.75 -12.15 -26.06
CA GLN A 936 6.63 -13.58 -25.72
C GLN A 936 7.43 -13.89 -24.45
N TYR A 937 8.61 -13.30 -24.27
CA TYR A 937 9.47 -13.52 -23.11
C TYR A 937 8.75 -13.16 -21.81
N ALA A 938 8.14 -11.98 -21.75
CA ALA A 938 7.37 -11.53 -20.60
C ALA A 938 6.20 -12.48 -20.27
N ASN A 939 5.39 -12.84 -21.27
CA ASN A 939 4.25 -13.74 -21.10
C ASN A 939 4.68 -15.16 -20.68
N LEU A 940 5.70 -15.71 -21.33
CA LEU A 940 6.22 -17.06 -21.04
C LEU A 940 6.85 -17.15 -19.64
N PHE A 941 7.51 -16.10 -19.18
CA PHE A 941 8.07 -16.01 -17.83
C PHE A 941 6.99 -15.98 -16.74
N VAL A 942 5.92 -15.19 -16.95
CA VAL A 942 4.76 -15.15 -16.05
C VAL A 942 4.05 -16.50 -16.02
N GLN A 943 3.85 -17.14 -17.17
CA GLN A 943 3.29 -18.50 -17.28
C GLN A 943 4.14 -19.52 -16.53
N CYS A 944 5.46 -19.53 -16.77
CA CYS A 944 6.43 -20.41 -16.10
C CYS A 944 6.35 -20.30 -14.57
N LYS A 945 6.32 -19.06 -14.05
CA LYS A 945 6.11 -18.81 -12.62
C LYS A 945 4.74 -19.29 -12.11
N SER A 946 3.65 -19.04 -12.83
CA SER A 946 2.31 -19.50 -12.43
C SER A 946 2.17 -21.02 -12.40
N MET A 947 3.00 -21.75 -13.16
CA MET A 947 3.06 -23.21 -13.16
C MET A 947 3.99 -23.79 -12.08
N GLY A 948 4.62 -22.95 -11.25
CA GLY A 948 5.61 -23.38 -10.27
C GLY A 948 6.96 -23.81 -10.87
N LEU A 949 7.21 -23.48 -12.14
CA LEU A 949 8.43 -23.85 -12.88
C LEU A 949 9.48 -22.73 -12.91
N GLY A 950 9.27 -21.63 -12.19
CA GLY A 950 10.10 -20.42 -12.27
C GLY A 950 11.60 -20.63 -12.05
N ASP A 951 11.97 -21.56 -11.15
CA ASP A 951 13.38 -21.90 -10.87
C ASP A 951 14.06 -22.68 -12.02
N ARG A 952 13.27 -23.20 -12.97
CA ARG A 952 13.74 -23.94 -14.17
C ARG A 952 13.72 -23.06 -15.43
N TRP A 953 13.70 -21.74 -15.29
CA TRP A 953 13.60 -20.81 -16.43
C TRP A 953 14.66 -21.05 -17.51
N GLU A 954 15.91 -21.29 -17.13
CA GLU A 954 16.99 -21.57 -18.10
C GLU A 954 16.73 -22.84 -18.92
N GLU A 955 16.12 -23.88 -18.34
CA GLU A 955 15.70 -25.08 -19.06
C GLU A 955 14.54 -24.80 -20.03
N VAL A 956 13.64 -23.86 -19.68
CA VAL A 956 12.56 -23.43 -20.58
C VAL A 956 13.11 -22.67 -21.78
N LEU A 957 14.15 -21.85 -21.60
CA LEU A 957 14.85 -21.18 -22.72
C LEU A 957 15.50 -22.20 -23.67
N ASP A 958 16.17 -23.23 -23.11
CA ASP A 958 16.77 -24.32 -23.89
C ASP A 958 15.70 -25.16 -24.62
N ALA A 959 14.62 -25.52 -23.94
CA ALA A 959 13.51 -26.25 -24.55
C ALA A 959 12.82 -25.44 -25.66
N TYR A 960 12.73 -24.12 -25.53
CA TYR A 960 12.16 -23.25 -26.56
C TYR A 960 13.01 -23.24 -27.85
N ARG A 961 14.35 -23.15 -27.72
CA ARG A 961 15.29 -23.35 -28.84
C ARG A 961 15.10 -24.71 -29.49
N ASP A 962 15.12 -25.77 -28.69
CA ASP A 962 15.08 -27.15 -29.19
C ASP A 962 13.73 -27.46 -29.87
N VAL A 963 12.62 -26.90 -29.39
CA VAL A 963 11.30 -26.98 -30.06
C VAL A 963 11.29 -26.21 -31.38
N ASN A 964 11.93 -25.04 -31.49
CA ASN A 964 12.06 -24.35 -32.78
C ASN A 964 12.79 -25.22 -33.82
N GLN A 965 13.88 -25.88 -33.41
CA GLN A 965 14.62 -26.78 -34.28
C GLN A 965 13.77 -28.00 -34.68
N LEU A 966 13.05 -28.61 -33.72
CA LEU A 966 12.09 -29.69 -34.00
C LEU A 966 11.01 -29.27 -35.00
N PHE A 967 10.51 -28.03 -34.93
CA PHE A 967 9.49 -27.50 -35.85
C PHE A 967 10.02 -27.15 -37.25
N GLY A 968 11.33 -27.28 -37.49
CA GLY A 968 11.97 -27.03 -38.79
C GLY A 968 12.58 -25.63 -38.96
N ASP A 969 12.89 -24.95 -37.85
CA ASP A 969 13.32 -23.54 -37.77
C ASP A 969 12.30 -22.57 -38.39
N ILE A 970 11.35 -22.11 -37.56
CA ILE A 970 10.24 -21.27 -38.00
C ILE A 970 10.42 -19.80 -37.60
N VAL A 971 9.74 -18.91 -38.30
CA VAL A 971 9.48 -17.55 -37.82
C VAL A 971 8.66 -17.63 -36.53
N LYS A 972 9.14 -16.95 -35.48
CA LYS A 972 8.55 -16.99 -34.13
C LYS A 972 8.01 -15.62 -33.75
N VAL A 973 6.73 -15.40 -34.01
CA VAL A 973 6.00 -14.19 -33.60
C VAL A 973 4.55 -14.58 -33.29
N THR A 974 3.78 -13.77 -32.57
CA THR A 974 2.45 -14.21 -32.11
C THR A 974 1.53 -14.57 -33.30
N PRO A 975 0.96 -15.80 -33.34
CA PRO A 975 0.88 -16.81 -32.28
C PRO A 975 1.88 -17.97 -32.42
N SER A 976 2.70 -18.08 -33.47
CA SER A 976 3.69 -19.16 -33.62
C SER A 976 4.68 -19.22 -32.46
N SER A 977 5.13 -18.07 -31.95
CA SER A 977 5.97 -17.96 -30.75
C SER A 977 5.30 -18.52 -29.49
N LYS A 978 3.97 -18.40 -29.39
CA LYS A 978 3.20 -18.99 -28.30
C LYS A 978 3.16 -20.50 -28.44
N CYS A 979 2.95 -21.05 -29.64
CA CYS A 979 2.92 -22.50 -29.86
C CYS A 979 4.25 -23.17 -29.47
N VAL A 980 5.39 -22.54 -29.80
CA VAL A 980 6.73 -23.01 -29.36
C VAL A 980 6.84 -22.97 -27.82
N GLY A 981 6.39 -21.87 -27.19
CA GLY A 981 6.42 -21.71 -25.73
C GLY A 981 5.50 -22.67 -24.96
N ASP A 982 4.27 -22.86 -25.44
CA ASP A 982 3.29 -23.79 -24.87
C ASP A 982 3.85 -25.23 -24.89
N LEU A 983 4.52 -25.64 -25.98
CA LEU A 983 5.17 -26.95 -26.05
C LEU A 983 6.41 -27.05 -25.15
N ALA A 984 7.26 -26.03 -25.12
CA ALA A 984 8.44 -26.01 -24.24
C ALA A 984 8.04 -26.16 -22.76
N LEU A 985 7.06 -25.40 -22.28
CA LEU A 985 6.52 -25.54 -20.92
C LEU A 985 5.88 -26.91 -20.69
N PHE A 986 5.13 -27.43 -21.66
CA PHE A 986 4.51 -28.75 -21.57
C PHE A 986 5.55 -29.87 -21.40
N LEU A 987 6.61 -29.85 -22.20
CA LEU A 987 7.69 -30.83 -22.17
C LEU A 987 8.49 -30.76 -20.85
N ILE A 988 8.87 -29.56 -20.41
CA ILE A 988 9.56 -29.36 -19.11
C ILE A 988 8.70 -29.87 -17.94
N ASN A 989 7.39 -29.62 -17.97
CA ASN A 989 6.45 -30.12 -16.97
C ASN A 989 6.28 -31.66 -17.01
N LYS A 990 6.44 -32.27 -18.18
CA LYS A 990 6.43 -33.74 -18.37
C LYS A 990 7.81 -34.40 -18.16
N ASN A 991 8.87 -33.61 -17.93
CA ASN A 991 10.26 -34.05 -17.90
C ASN A 991 10.71 -34.76 -19.20
N LEU A 992 10.23 -34.26 -20.34
CA LEU A 992 10.59 -34.70 -21.69
C LEU A 992 11.47 -33.66 -22.38
N LYS A 993 12.31 -34.09 -23.32
CA LYS A 993 13.03 -33.22 -24.27
C LYS A 993 12.23 -33.03 -25.55
N ALA A 994 12.52 -31.98 -26.32
CA ALA A 994 11.81 -31.71 -27.59
C ALA A 994 11.79 -32.93 -28.54
N PHE A 995 12.95 -33.53 -28.79
CA PHE A 995 13.06 -34.69 -29.69
C PHE A 995 12.52 -36.01 -29.12
N ASP A 996 12.14 -36.07 -27.83
CA ASP A 996 11.41 -37.24 -27.30
C ASP A 996 10.00 -37.36 -27.92
N ILE A 997 9.48 -36.30 -28.56
CA ILE A 997 8.22 -36.31 -29.33
C ILE A 997 8.22 -37.34 -30.46
N LEU A 998 9.40 -37.71 -30.98
CA LEU A 998 9.57 -38.68 -32.06
C LEU A 998 9.67 -40.14 -31.57
N ASP A 999 9.61 -40.38 -30.26
CA ASP A 999 9.68 -41.71 -29.64
C ASP A 999 8.27 -42.16 -29.21
N PRO A 1000 7.62 -43.11 -29.92
CA PRO A 1000 6.26 -43.56 -29.61
C PRO A 1000 6.10 -44.22 -28.23
N GLU A 1001 7.17 -44.79 -27.67
CA GLU A 1001 7.11 -45.40 -26.34
C GLU A 1001 7.12 -44.34 -25.23
N LYS A 1002 7.82 -43.21 -25.43
CA LYS A 1002 7.78 -42.06 -24.50
C LYS A 1002 6.53 -41.21 -24.63
N THR A 1003 5.94 -41.13 -25.83
CA THR A 1003 4.79 -40.26 -26.15
C THR A 1003 3.43 -40.93 -26.08
N LYS A 1004 3.40 -42.20 -25.65
CA LYS A 1004 2.18 -42.99 -25.52
C LYS A 1004 1.15 -42.30 -24.62
N ASN A 1005 -0.04 -42.06 -25.17
CA ASN A 1005 -1.16 -41.36 -24.52
C ASN A 1005 -0.84 -39.90 -24.10
N ILE A 1006 -0.01 -39.19 -24.88
CA ILE A 1006 0.21 -37.75 -24.72
C ILE A 1006 -0.76 -36.95 -25.59
N ASP A 1007 -1.64 -36.18 -24.93
CA ASP A 1007 -2.38 -35.08 -25.55
C ASP A 1007 -1.53 -33.80 -25.55
N TYR A 1008 -1.18 -33.30 -26.74
CA TYR A 1008 -0.43 -32.06 -26.91
C TYR A 1008 -1.33 -30.81 -26.77
N PRO A 1009 -0.77 -29.63 -26.42
CA PRO A 1009 -1.54 -28.39 -26.33
C PRO A 1009 -2.29 -28.05 -27.64
N ASP A 1010 -3.55 -27.59 -27.56
CA ASP A 1010 -4.36 -27.27 -28.76
C ASP A 1010 -3.73 -26.17 -29.64
N SER A 1011 -2.93 -25.26 -29.07
CA SER A 1011 -2.13 -24.30 -29.83
C SER A 1011 -1.09 -24.98 -30.74
N VAL A 1012 -0.48 -26.06 -30.27
CA VAL A 1012 0.49 -26.87 -31.01
C VAL A 1012 -0.23 -27.74 -32.04
N VAL A 1013 -1.32 -28.42 -31.64
CA VAL A 1013 -2.13 -29.21 -32.58
C VAL A 1013 -2.67 -28.32 -33.70
N GLY A 1014 -3.27 -27.17 -33.38
CA GLY A 1014 -3.78 -26.20 -34.34
C GLY A 1014 -2.72 -25.57 -35.24
N LEU A 1015 -1.46 -25.45 -34.78
CA LEU A 1015 -0.31 -25.08 -35.61
C LEU A 1015 -0.08 -26.11 -36.71
N PHE A 1016 0.02 -27.39 -36.35
CA PHE A 1016 0.30 -28.50 -37.28
C PHE A 1016 -0.90 -28.89 -38.16
N GLU A 1017 -2.13 -28.67 -37.69
CA GLU A 1017 -3.34 -28.72 -38.53
C GLU A 1017 -3.33 -27.62 -39.60
N GLY A 1018 -2.48 -26.59 -39.47
CA GLY A 1018 -2.37 -25.47 -40.40
C GLY A 1018 -3.36 -24.33 -40.14
N ARG A 1019 -4.05 -24.28 -38.98
CA ARG A 1019 -5.04 -23.22 -38.66
C ARG A 1019 -4.46 -21.79 -38.70
N LEU A 1020 -3.13 -21.69 -38.61
CA LEU A 1020 -2.34 -20.46 -38.58
C LEU A 1020 -1.63 -20.15 -39.92
N GLY A 1021 -1.77 -21.00 -40.94
CA GLY A 1021 -0.95 -20.97 -42.15
C GLY A 1021 0.22 -21.95 -42.07
N PHE A 1022 1.18 -21.83 -42.99
CA PHE A 1022 2.30 -22.76 -43.14
C PHE A 1022 3.64 -22.01 -43.21
N PRO A 1023 4.71 -22.51 -42.56
CA PRO A 1023 6.05 -21.96 -42.71
C PRO A 1023 6.58 -22.18 -44.14
N HIS A 1024 7.54 -21.37 -44.57
CA HIS A 1024 8.08 -21.34 -45.94
C HIS A 1024 8.53 -22.72 -46.48
N ARG A 1025 9.05 -23.62 -45.63
CA ARG A 1025 9.46 -24.99 -46.00
C ARG A 1025 8.44 -26.08 -45.65
N GLY A 1026 7.28 -25.72 -45.12
CA GLY A 1026 6.38 -26.65 -44.44
C GLY A 1026 6.93 -27.12 -43.08
N PHE A 1027 6.12 -27.88 -42.34
CA PHE A 1027 6.54 -28.55 -41.12
C PHE A 1027 7.11 -29.95 -41.44
N PRO A 1028 8.06 -30.49 -40.66
CA PRO A 1028 8.53 -31.87 -40.82
C PRO A 1028 7.39 -32.90 -40.70
N ASP A 1029 7.33 -33.87 -41.62
CA ASP A 1029 6.22 -34.82 -41.71
C ASP A 1029 6.17 -35.80 -40.52
N GLU A 1030 7.32 -36.21 -39.99
CA GLU A 1030 7.42 -37.07 -38.81
C GLU A 1030 6.87 -36.39 -37.55
N VAL A 1031 7.24 -35.11 -37.34
CA VAL A 1031 6.74 -34.27 -36.24
C VAL A 1031 5.25 -33.99 -36.41
N THR A 1032 4.81 -33.70 -37.64
CA THR A 1032 3.38 -33.52 -37.98
C THR A 1032 2.58 -34.77 -37.62
N SER A 1033 3.08 -35.95 -37.97
CA SER A 1033 2.42 -37.23 -37.69
C SER A 1033 2.34 -37.51 -36.19
N ALA A 1034 3.42 -37.26 -35.45
CA ALA A 1034 3.50 -37.46 -34.00
C ALA A 1034 2.55 -36.53 -33.21
N ILE A 1035 2.40 -35.28 -33.64
CA ILE A 1035 1.56 -34.28 -32.97
C ILE A 1035 0.07 -34.42 -33.34
N LEU A 1036 -0.24 -34.68 -34.62
CA LEU A 1036 -1.64 -34.79 -35.07
C LEU A 1036 -2.30 -36.12 -34.73
N GLN A 1037 -1.52 -37.22 -34.61
CA GLN A 1037 -2.03 -38.54 -34.22
C GLN A 1037 -3.23 -39.00 -35.09
N GLY A 1038 -3.21 -38.65 -36.38
CA GLY A 1038 -4.29 -38.97 -37.35
C GLY A 1038 -5.36 -37.90 -37.53
N LYS A 1039 -5.30 -36.75 -36.83
CA LYS A 1039 -6.17 -35.59 -37.09
C LYS A 1039 -5.92 -35.01 -38.50
N PRO A 1040 -6.96 -34.49 -39.18
CA PRO A 1040 -6.83 -33.94 -40.52
C PRO A 1040 -6.03 -32.62 -40.53
N LYS A 1041 -5.22 -32.44 -41.57
CA LYS A 1041 -4.42 -31.22 -41.82
C LYS A 1041 -5.03 -30.42 -42.97
N LEU A 1042 -5.09 -29.10 -42.83
CA LEU A 1042 -5.50 -28.19 -43.90
C LEU A 1042 -4.43 -28.14 -45.00
N THR A 1043 -4.85 -27.90 -46.24
CA THR A 1043 -3.97 -27.74 -47.42
C THR A 1043 -4.19 -26.40 -48.15
N ILE A 1044 -5.09 -25.57 -47.64
CA ILE A 1044 -5.48 -24.27 -48.19
C ILE A 1044 -5.40 -23.19 -47.13
N ARG A 1045 -5.42 -21.92 -47.55
CA ARG A 1045 -5.45 -20.76 -46.64
C ARG A 1045 -6.62 -20.88 -45.64
N PRO A 1046 -6.39 -20.85 -44.32
CA PRO A 1046 -7.44 -21.14 -43.32
C PRO A 1046 -8.68 -20.25 -43.44
N SER A 1047 -8.50 -18.93 -43.63
CA SER A 1047 -9.62 -17.99 -43.82
C SER A 1047 -10.51 -18.32 -45.01
N SER A 1048 -9.98 -18.96 -46.07
CA SER A 1048 -10.74 -19.35 -47.26
C SER A 1048 -11.57 -20.63 -47.05
N ALA A 1049 -11.33 -21.38 -45.97
CA ALA A 1049 -12.13 -22.55 -45.59
C ALA A 1049 -13.34 -22.18 -44.71
N LEU A 1050 -13.45 -20.93 -44.27
CA LEU A 1050 -14.48 -20.46 -43.35
C LEU A 1050 -15.61 -19.73 -44.10
N PRO A 1051 -16.89 -19.95 -43.74
CA PRO A 1051 -18.00 -19.19 -44.30
C PRO A 1051 -17.94 -17.72 -43.82
N PRO A 1052 -18.40 -16.73 -44.62
CA PRO A 1052 -18.49 -15.34 -44.19
C PRO A 1052 -19.30 -15.18 -42.89
N ALA A 1053 -18.85 -14.29 -42.00
CA ALA A 1053 -19.59 -13.97 -40.79
C ALA A 1053 -20.85 -13.13 -41.09
N ASP A 1054 -21.95 -13.40 -40.41
CA ASP A 1054 -23.20 -12.64 -40.52
C ASP A 1054 -23.29 -11.61 -39.38
N PHE A 1055 -22.78 -10.39 -39.66
CA PHE A 1055 -22.74 -9.30 -38.67
C PHE A 1055 -24.13 -8.92 -38.14
N THR A 1056 -25.14 -8.89 -39.00
CA THR A 1056 -26.52 -8.51 -38.64
C THR A 1056 -27.11 -9.54 -37.69
N LYS A 1057 -26.98 -10.84 -38.01
CA LYS A 1057 -27.44 -11.92 -37.14
C LYS A 1057 -26.70 -11.88 -35.80
N THR A 1058 -25.38 -11.75 -35.79
CA THR A 1058 -24.59 -11.66 -34.55
C THR A 1058 -24.95 -10.42 -33.73
N GLN A 1059 -25.24 -9.28 -34.36
CA GLN A 1059 -25.72 -8.09 -33.66
C GLN A 1059 -27.06 -8.33 -32.98
N ILE A 1060 -28.03 -8.97 -33.66
CA ILE A 1060 -29.34 -9.33 -33.09
C ILE A 1060 -29.15 -10.30 -31.92
N GLU A 1061 -28.49 -11.45 -32.14
CA GLU A 1061 -28.30 -12.50 -31.12
C GLU A 1061 -27.61 -11.98 -29.86
N LEU A 1062 -26.60 -11.10 -30.00
CA LEU A 1062 -25.91 -10.52 -28.85
C LEU A 1062 -26.68 -9.37 -28.20
N SER A 1063 -27.42 -8.56 -28.97
CA SER A 1063 -28.25 -7.49 -28.41
C SER A 1063 -29.42 -8.06 -27.61
N ASP A 1064 -30.04 -9.14 -28.10
CA ASP A 1064 -31.04 -9.93 -27.38
C ASP A 1064 -30.44 -10.56 -26.12
N LYS A 1065 -29.23 -11.15 -26.21
CA LYS A 1065 -28.55 -11.79 -25.08
C LYS A 1065 -28.26 -10.83 -23.92
N TYR A 1066 -27.79 -9.61 -24.21
CA TYR A 1066 -27.40 -8.64 -23.17
C TYR A 1066 -28.47 -7.57 -22.88
N GLY A 1067 -29.59 -7.56 -23.61
CA GLY A 1067 -30.66 -6.57 -23.45
C GLY A 1067 -30.27 -5.14 -23.80
N VAL A 1068 -29.23 -4.95 -24.64
CA VAL A 1068 -28.70 -3.66 -25.06
C VAL A 1068 -28.32 -3.70 -26.53
N GLN A 1069 -28.62 -2.63 -27.28
CA GLN A 1069 -28.19 -2.52 -28.67
C GLN A 1069 -26.66 -2.46 -28.74
N LEU A 1070 -26.02 -3.44 -29.41
CA LEU A 1070 -24.58 -3.40 -29.66
C LEU A 1070 -24.25 -2.59 -30.92
N ASP A 1071 -23.15 -1.85 -30.86
CA ASP A 1071 -22.53 -1.19 -32.01
C ASP A 1071 -21.62 -2.15 -32.80
N ASP A 1072 -21.19 -1.71 -33.99
CA ASP A 1072 -20.33 -2.51 -34.87
C ASP A 1072 -18.99 -2.86 -34.22
N GLU A 1073 -18.43 -1.93 -33.42
CA GLU A 1073 -17.21 -2.11 -32.65
C GLU A 1073 -17.31 -3.29 -31.65
N ARG A 1074 -18.42 -3.39 -30.91
CA ARG A 1074 -18.70 -4.50 -29.97
C ARG A 1074 -19.06 -5.80 -30.67
N VAL A 1075 -19.80 -5.75 -31.78
CA VAL A 1075 -20.04 -6.94 -32.63
C VAL A 1075 -18.72 -7.49 -33.15
N MET A 1076 -17.79 -6.63 -33.58
CA MET A 1076 -16.45 -7.07 -33.99
C MET A 1076 -15.62 -7.63 -32.84
N ALA A 1077 -15.67 -7.03 -31.65
CA ALA A 1077 -15.01 -7.58 -30.46
C ALA A 1077 -15.54 -8.99 -30.13
N ALA A 1078 -16.86 -9.20 -30.20
CA ALA A 1078 -17.50 -10.49 -29.99
C ALA A 1078 -17.12 -11.53 -31.06
N LEU A 1079 -16.98 -11.15 -32.33
CA LEU A 1079 -16.57 -12.08 -33.39
C LEU A 1079 -15.10 -12.50 -33.28
N LEU A 1080 -14.22 -11.57 -32.90
CA LEU A 1080 -12.79 -11.86 -32.71
C LEU A 1080 -12.55 -12.67 -31.44
N TYR A 1081 -13.26 -12.33 -30.36
CA TYR A 1081 -13.04 -12.85 -29.02
C TYR A 1081 -14.35 -13.24 -28.30
N PRO A 1082 -15.11 -14.24 -28.79
CA PRO A 1082 -16.47 -14.52 -28.29
C PRO A 1082 -16.54 -14.68 -26.77
N LYS A 1083 -15.67 -15.53 -26.21
CA LYS A 1083 -15.63 -15.77 -24.77
C LYS A 1083 -15.13 -14.55 -23.97
N VAL A 1084 -14.12 -13.83 -24.45
CA VAL A 1084 -13.55 -12.69 -23.71
C VAL A 1084 -14.52 -11.52 -23.67
N PHE A 1085 -15.20 -11.29 -24.79
CA PHE A 1085 -16.24 -10.28 -24.88
C PHE A 1085 -17.47 -10.65 -24.04
N ASP A 1086 -17.85 -11.93 -24.00
CA ASP A 1086 -18.88 -12.44 -23.08
C ASP A 1086 -18.46 -12.25 -21.61
N ASP A 1087 -17.26 -12.67 -21.23
CA ASP A 1087 -16.70 -12.48 -19.88
C ASP A 1087 -16.67 -10.99 -19.50
N TYR A 1088 -16.30 -10.09 -20.43
CA TYR A 1088 -16.34 -8.63 -20.24
C TYR A 1088 -17.76 -8.06 -20.10
N MET A 1089 -18.70 -8.44 -20.98
CA MET A 1089 -20.09 -7.99 -20.89
C MET A 1089 -20.76 -8.49 -19.59
N ASN A 1090 -20.48 -9.74 -19.21
CA ASN A 1090 -20.90 -10.32 -17.93
C ASN A 1090 -20.24 -9.59 -16.76
N PHE A 1091 -18.97 -9.19 -16.85
CA PHE A 1091 -18.32 -8.33 -15.84
C PHE A 1091 -19.02 -6.96 -15.73
N CYS A 1092 -19.32 -6.29 -16.84
CA CYS A 1092 -20.04 -5.01 -16.83
C CYS A 1092 -21.49 -5.12 -16.30
N ALA A 1093 -22.13 -6.28 -16.47
CA ALA A 1093 -23.48 -6.57 -15.96
C ALA A 1093 -23.49 -6.96 -14.48
N THR A 1094 -22.60 -7.85 -14.05
CA THR A 1094 -22.57 -8.43 -12.68
C THR A 1094 -21.74 -7.60 -11.69
N ASN A 1095 -20.64 -7.02 -12.16
CA ASN A 1095 -19.78 -6.10 -11.41
C ASN A 1095 -20.07 -4.69 -11.92
N THR A 1096 -19.11 -3.99 -12.55
CA THR A 1096 -19.38 -2.66 -13.10
C THR A 1096 -18.38 -2.25 -14.19
N ALA A 1097 -18.86 -1.51 -15.19
CA ALA A 1097 -18.00 -0.80 -16.14
C ALA A 1097 -17.25 0.40 -15.52
N ALA A 1098 -17.68 0.91 -14.35
CA ALA A 1098 -17.03 2.04 -13.68
C ALA A 1098 -15.61 1.69 -13.15
N ALA A 1099 -15.30 0.40 -12.98
CA ALA A 1099 -13.97 -0.06 -12.58
C ALA A 1099 -12.87 0.40 -13.55
N ALA A 1100 -13.19 0.49 -14.85
CA ALA A 1100 -12.29 0.99 -15.90
C ALA A 1100 -11.80 2.44 -15.67
N PHE A 1101 -12.49 3.22 -14.85
CA PHE A 1101 -12.21 4.64 -14.60
C PHE A 1101 -11.54 4.89 -13.24
N LEU A 1102 -11.30 3.86 -12.42
CA LEU A 1102 -10.57 3.97 -11.16
C LEU A 1102 -9.11 4.42 -11.40
N PRO A 1103 -8.50 5.22 -10.51
CA PRO A 1103 -7.05 5.46 -10.53
C PRO A 1103 -6.24 4.16 -10.49
N THR A 1104 -5.14 4.08 -11.22
CA THR A 1104 -4.34 2.85 -11.38
C THR A 1104 -3.84 2.24 -10.05
N PRO A 1105 -3.44 3.02 -9.02
CA PRO A 1105 -3.13 2.45 -7.70
C PRO A 1105 -4.32 1.71 -7.07
N ILE A 1106 -5.53 2.26 -7.19
CA ILE A 1106 -6.75 1.67 -6.63
C ILE A 1106 -7.20 0.44 -7.42
N PHE A 1107 -7.13 0.51 -8.75
CA PHE A 1107 -7.48 -0.62 -9.62
C PHE A 1107 -6.63 -1.87 -9.29
N TRP A 1108 -5.34 -1.69 -9.00
CA TRP A 1108 -4.43 -2.80 -8.73
C TRP A 1108 -4.33 -3.21 -7.26
N TYR A 1109 -4.30 -2.27 -6.32
CA TYR A 1109 -3.98 -2.53 -4.91
C TYR A 1109 -5.19 -2.35 -3.98
N SER A 1110 -6.36 -2.02 -4.53
CA SER A 1110 -7.58 -1.68 -3.77
C SER A 1110 -7.37 -0.48 -2.85
N PHE A 1111 -8.18 -0.36 -1.79
CA PHE A 1111 -8.13 0.71 -0.81
C PHE A 1111 -7.49 0.23 0.51
N SER A 1112 -6.60 1.06 1.09
CA SER A 1112 -6.39 1.06 2.55
C SER A 1112 -7.60 1.66 3.28
N ILE A 1113 -7.82 1.27 4.54
CA ILE A 1113 -8.84 1.90 5.39
C ILE A 1113 -8.49 3.39 5.56
N GLY A 1114 -9.48 4.27 5.36
CA GLY A 1114 -9.33 5.73 5.36
C GLY A 1114 -8.79 6.32 4.05
N GLN A 1115 -8.34 5.50 3.10
CA GLN A 1115 -7.91 6.01 1.79
C GLN A 1115 -9.11 6.52 0.99
N THR A 1116 -8.94 7.68 0.39
CA THR A 1116 -9.89 8.30 -0.54
C THR A 1116 -9.32 8.30 -1.95
N ALA A 1117 -10.16 8.07 -2.95
CA ALA A 1117 -9.81 8.15 -4.35
C ALA A 1117 -10.95 8.74 -5.17
N THR A 1118 -10.58 9.41 -6.27
CA THR A 1118 -11.51 10.18 -7.10
C THR A 1118 -11.53 9.63 -8.52
N ILE A 1119 -12.72 9.39 -9.06
CA ILE A 1119 -12.95 9.21 -10.50
C ILE A 1119 -13.34 10.57 -11.05
N SER A 1120 -12.40 11.29 -11.68
CA SER A 1120 -12.61 12.69 -12.10
C SER A 1120 -13.60 12.88 -13.25
N LYS A 1121 -13.91 11.81 -14.01
CA LYS A 1121 -14.90 11.88 -15.10
C LYS A 1121 -15.48 10.50 -15.40
N LEU A 1122 -16.64 10.18 -14.84
CA LEU A 1122 -17.41 9.01 -15.25
C LEU A 1122 -18.41 9.40 -16.37
N PRO A 1123 -18.53 8.61 -17.47
CA PRO A 1123 -19.55 8.84 -18.50
C PRO A 1123 -20.97 8.75 -17.93
N SER A 1124 -21.87 9.63 -18.41
CA SER A 1124 -23.26 9.75 -17.94
C SER A 1124 -24.03 8.43 -17.89
N GLU A 1125 -23.95 7.58 -18.92
CA GLU A 1125 -24.63 6.28 -18.94
C GLU A 1125 -24.17 5.34 -17.82
N ILE A 1126 -22.89 5.41 -17.42
CA ILE A 1126 -22.33 4.60 -16.34
C ILE A 1126 -22.66 5.24 -14.99
N ALA A 1127 -22.59 6.57 -14.88
CA ALA A 1127 -23.02 7.31 -13.69
C ALA A 1127 -24.51 7.08 -13.38
N GLN A 1128 -25.37 7.04 -14.40
CA GLN A 1128 -26.79 6.71 -14.24
C GLN A 1128 -27.00 5.29 -13.72
N LYS A 1129 -26.24 4.30 -14.22
CA LYS A 1129 -26.36 2.90 -13.81
C LYS A 1129 -25.75 2.59 -12.43
N GLU A 1130 -24.71 3.32 -12.00
CA GLU A 1130 -24.05 3.10 -10.71
C GLU A 1130 -24.55 4.00 -9.57
N LEU A 1131 -24.89 5.26 -9.87
CA LEU A 1131 -25.24 6.28 -8.88
C LEU A 1131 -26.66 6.86 -9.05
N GLY A 1132 -27.33 6.59 -10.18
CA GLY A 1132 -28.65 7.14 -10.48
C GLY A 1132 -28.65 8.59 -10.98
N SER A 1133 -27.49 9.14 -11.34
CA SER A 1133 -27.36 10.53 -11.80
C SER A 1133 -27.64 10.70 -13.30
N THR A 1134 -27.99 11.92 -13.71
CA THR A 1134 -28.25 12.32 -15.10
C THR A 1134 -27.31 13.41 -15.63
N LEU A 1135 -26.26 13.76 -14.89
CA LEU A 1135 -25.26 14.73 -15.34
C LEU A 1135 -24.38 14.16 -16.47
N GLU A 1136 -23.93 15.01 -17.40
CA GLU A 1136 -23.14 14.61 -18.58
C GLU A 1136 -21.81 13.93 -18.22
N SER A 1137 -21.22 14.32 -17.09
CA SER A 1137 -20.19 13.55 -16.40
C SER A 1137 -20.13 13.91 -14.93
N GLU A 1138 -19.96 12.92 -14.06
CA GLU A 1138 -19.76 13.15 -12.63
C GLU A 1138 -18.33 12.88 -12.19
N GLU A 1139 -17.90 13.64 -11.18
CA GLU A 1139 -16.80 13.27 -10.31
C GLU A 1139 -17.33 12.41 -9.16
N ILE A 1140 -16.64 11.31 -8.83
CA ILE A 1140 -17.04 10.38 -7.77
C ILE A 1140 -15.91 10.23 -6.78
N THR A 1141 -16.18 10.52 -5.52
CA THR A 1141 -15.25 10.31 -4.40
C THR A 1141 -15.60 9.02 -3.67
N LEU A 1142 -14.60 8.15 -3.52
CA LEU A 1142 -14.72 6.83 -2.91
C LEU A 1142 -13.79 6.74 -1.71
N THR A 1143 -14.30 6.37 -0.54
CA THR A 1143 -13.50 6.17 0.68
C THR A 1143 -13.84 4.85 1.33
N LEU A 1144 -12.84 3.98 1.55
CA LEU A 1144 -13.02 2.77 2.36
C LEU A 1144 -13.07 3.16 3.84
N LYS A 1145 -14.25 3.13 4.45
CA LYS A 1145 -14.45 3.55 5.85
C LYS A 1145 -14.08 2.45 6.84
N ARG A 1146 -14.43 1.19 6.55
CA ARG A 1146 -14.23 0.08 7.49
C ARG A 1146 -14.17 -1.29 6.81
N VAL A 1147 -13.28 -2.14 7.29
CA VAL A 1147 -13.34 -3.60 7.11
C VAL A 1147 -13.80 -4.20 8.44
N GLY A 1148 -15.01 -4.74 8.48
CA GLY A 1148 -15.62 -5.27 9.69
C GLY A 1148 -14.93 -6.53 10.24
N PRO A 1149 -15.15 -6.88 11.51
CA PRO A 1149 -14.64 -8.11 12.10
C PRO A 1149 -15.22 -9.34 11.41
N LEU A 1150 -14.52 -10.47 11.53
CA LEU A 1150 -14.95 -11.75 10.97
C LEU A 1150 -16.19 -12.27 11.70
N LYS A 1151 -17.26 -12.54 10.94
CA LYS A 1151 -18.54 -13.08 11.39
C LYS A 1151 -18.64 -14.59 11.10
N ALA A 1152 -19.74 -15.18 11.56
CA ALA A 1152 -20.13 -16.54 11.15
C ALA A 1152 -20.18 -16.69 9.62
N GLY A 1153 -19.80 -17.87 9.11
CA GLY A 1153 -19.65 -18.12 7.67
C GLY A 1153 -18.43 -17.45 7.03
N ARG A 1154 -17.48 -16.96 7.85
CA ARG A 1154 -16.33 -16.13 7.45
C ARG A 1154 -16.69 -14.77 6.83
N MET A 1155 -17.92 -14.28 6.97
CA MET A 1155 -18.31 -12.99 6.36
C MET A 1155 -17.66 -11.79 7.08
N ARG A 1156 -17.39 -10.69 6.37
CA ARG A 1156 -17.04 -9.38 6.93
C ARG A 1156 -17.93 -8.30 6.29
N THR A 1157 -18.36 -7.31 7.07
CA THR A 1157 -18.99 -6.10 6.51
C THR A 1157 -17.92 -5.15 6.02
N ILE A 1158 -17.79 -4.97 4.71
CA ILE A 1158 -17.00 -3.88 4.13
C ILE A 1158 -17.89 -2.66 3.99
N VAL A 1159 -17.36 -1.49 4.36
CA VAL A 1159 -18.11 -0.24 4.39
C VAL A 1159 -17.39 0.80 3.54
N PHE A 1160 -18.03 1.24 2.47
CA PHE A 1160 -17.57 2.35 1.65
C PHE A 1160 -18.46 3.58 1.87
N GLN A 1161 -17.84 4.74 1.87
CA GLN A 1161 -18.51 6.02 1.66
C GLN A 1161 -18.33 6.38 0.18
N VAL A 1162 -19.44 6.57 -0.53
CA VAL A 1162 -19.48 7.06 -1.92
C VAL A 1162 -20.11 8.44 -1.90
N ASN A 1163 -19.32 9.45 -2.24
CA ASN A 1163 -19.64 10.86 -1.98
C ASN A 1163 -20.06 11.00 -0.49
N ASP A 1164 -21.32 11.32 -0.21
CA ASP A 1164 -21.84 11.49 1.16
C ASP A 1164 -22.67 10.30 1.69
N LYS A 1165 -22.68 9.15 1.00
CA LYS A 1165 -23.52 7.99 1.35
C LYS A 1165 -22.71 6.76 1.75
N GLU A 1166 -22.99 6.23 2.94
CA GLU A 1166 -22.41 4.96 3.42
C GLU A 1166 -23.14 3.74 2.81
N GLN A 1167 -22.38 2.72 2.42
CA GLN A 1167 -22.88 1.48 1.83
C GLN A 1167 -22.16 0.26 2.42
N HIS A 1168 -22.93 -0.77 2.78
CA HIS A 1168 -22.46 -1.93 3.54
C HIS A 1168 -22.55 -3.23 2.73
N VAL A 1169 -21.42 -3.85 2.41
CA VAL A 1169 -21.37 -5.13 1.67
C VAL A 1169 -20.90 -6.24 2.60
N GLU A 1170 -21.65 -7.34 2.69
CA GLU A 1170 -21.14 -8.56 3.33
C GLU A 1170 -20.30 -9.35 2.32
N VAL A 1171 -19.00 -9.50 2.61
CA VAL A 1171 -18.03 -10.19 1.75
C VAL A 1171 -17.46 -11.37 2.52
N LYS A 1172 -17.39 -12.56 1.90
CA LYS A 1172 -16.72 -13.72 2.53
C LYS A 1172 -15.23 -13.39 2.67
N ASN A 1173 -14.62 -13.68 3.82
CA ASN A 1173 -13.17 -13.56 3.98
C ASN A 1173 -12.52 -14.85 3.47
N PRO A 1174 -11.50 -14.76 2.59
CA PRO A 1174 -10.79 -15.95 2.12
C PRO A 1174 -10.12 -16.72 3.26
N ALA A 1175 -9.76 -17.96 2.98
CA ALA A 1175 -8.98 -18.79 3.89
C ALA A 1175 -7.54 -18.29 4.03
N ALA A 1176 -6.91 -18.49 5.19
CA ALA A 1176 -5.46 -18.33 5.28
C ALA A 1176 -4.77 -19.41 4.46
N GLU A 1177 -3.59 -19.12 3.94
CA GLU A 1177 -2.86 -20.02 3.04
C GLU A 1177 -2.49 -21.34 3.74
N GLY A 1178 -3.20 -22.42 3.41
CA GLY A 1178 -3.07 -23.73 4.07
C GLY A 1178 -4.28 -24.18 4.90
N GLU A 1179 -5.29 -23.33 5.12
CA GLU A 1179 -6.55 -23.72 5.77
C GLU A 1179 -7.54 -24.34 4.76
N PHE A 1180 -8.27 -25.38 5.20
CA PHE A 1180 -9.44 -25.90 4.47
C PHE A 1180 -10.68 -25.02 4.71
N ASP A 1181 -11.36 -24.62 3.64
CA ASP A 1181 -12.52 -23.71 3.69
C ASP A 1181 -13.88 -24.38 3.38
N GLY A 1182 -13.87 -25.69 3.13
CA GLY A 1182 -15.09 -26.44 2.81
C GLY A 1182 -15.88 -26.86 4.06
N PRO A 1183 -17.14 -27.28 3.90
CA PRO A 1183 -17.92 -27.84 5.00
C PRO A 1183 -17.35 -29.18 5.46
N MET A 1184 -17.54 -29.52 6.73
CA MET A 1184 -17.22 -30.85 7.27
C MET A 1184 -18.43 -31.77 7.13
N ALA A 1185 -18.18 -33.06 6.90
CA ALA A 1185 -19.24 -34.06 6.85
C ALA A 1185 -19.83 -34.28 8.25
N ASP A 1186 -21.10 -33.92 8.43
CA ASP A 1186 -21.88 -34.34 9.61
C ASP A 1186 -21.93 -35.88 9.67
N THR A 1187 -21.17 -36.49 10.59
CA THR A 1187 -21.04 -37.94 10.73
C THR A 1187 -22.33 -38.64 11.19
N SER A 1188 -23.35 -37.87 11.61
CA SER A 1188 -24.69 -38.39 11.89
C SER A 1188 -25.59 -38.49 10.66
N ASN A 1189 -25.16 -37.94 9.51
CA ASN A 1189 -25.91 -38.00 8.26
C ASN A 1189 -25.31 -39.05 7.29
N PRO A 1190 -25.98 -40.19 7.05
CA PRO A 1190 -25.50 -41.24 6.13
C PRO A 1190 -25.53 -40.84 4.65
N ASN A 1191 -26.01 -39.64 4.34
CA ASN A 1191 -25.98 -39.06 3.00
C ASN A 1191 -24.68 -38.27 2.74
N HIS A 1192 -23.90 -37.95 3.79
CA HIS A 1192 -22.66 -37.20 3.65
C HIS A 1192 -21.47 -38.11 3.35
N LEU A 1193 -20.68 -37.77 2.33
CA LEU A 1193 -19.43 -38.45 1.99
C LEU A 1193 -18.24 -37.65 2.56
N PRO A 1194 -17.55 -38.12 3.62
CA PRO A 1194 -16.35 -37.49 4.15
C PRO A 1194 -15.09 -37.79 3.32
N SER A 1195 -14.10 -36.91 3.38
CA SER A 1195 -12.71 -37.22 3.04
C SER A 1195 -12.12 -38.16 4.09
N PRO A 1196 -11.50 -39.29 3.67
CA PRO A 1196 -10.92 -40.26 4.60
C PRO A 1196 -9.54 -39.85 5.15
N MET A 1197 -8.97 -38.73 4.68
CA MET A 1197 -7.64 -38.26 5.07
C MET A 1197 -7.48 -36.76 4.78
N PRO A 1198 -6.52 -36.06 5.42
CA PRO A 1198 -6.08 -34.76 4.93
C PRO A 1198 -5.23 -34.96 3.66
N GLY A 1199 -5.29 -34.02 2.72
CA GLY A 1199 -4.62 -34.18 1.42
C GLY A 1199 -5.08 -33.19 0.36
N MET A 1200 -5.06 -33.62 -0.89
CA MET A 1200 -5.54 -32.89 -2.06
C MET A 1200 -6.37 -33.83 -2.93
N VAL A 1201 -7.50 -33.38 -3.48
CA VAL A 1201 -8.25 -34.16 -4.48
C VAL A 1201 -7.44 -34.24 -5.77
N ASP A 1202 -6.98 -35.42 -6.19
CA ASP A 1202 -6.32 -35.57 -7.48
C ASP A 1202 -7.35 -35.67 -8.61
N LYS A 1203 -8.49 -36.35 -8.34
CA LYS A 1203 -9.56 -36.59 -9.31
C LYS A 1203 -10.93 -36.63 -8.64
N CYS A 1204 -11.93 -36.06 -9.31
CA CYS A 1204 -13.35 -36.31 -9.10
C CYS A 1204 -13.86 -37.15 -10.28
N HIS A 1205 -14.64 -38.18 -10.02
CA HIS A 1205 -15.14 -39.15 -11.02
C HIS A 1205 -16.67 -39.09 -11.18
N ILE A 1206 -17.31 -38.07 -10.61
CA ILE A 1206 -18.77 -37.93 -10.56
C ILE A 1206 -19.24 -36.50 -10.80
N GLU A 1207 -20.49 -36.39 -11.27
CA GLU A 1207 -21.20 -35.12 -11.47
C GLU A 1207 -22.46 -35.04 -10.59
N VAL A 1208 -22.93 -33.83 -10.32
CA VAL A 1208 -24.20 -33.61 -9.63
C VAL A 1208 -25.35 -34.14 -10.48
N GLY A 1209 -26.20 -34.96 -9.88
CA GLY A 1209 -27.32 -35.64 -10.51
C GLY A 1209 -27.02 -37.07 -10.99
N GLN A 1210 -25.76 -37.53 -10.92
CA GLN A 1210 -25.38 -38.87 -11.32
C GLN A 1210 -25.85 -39.93 -10.31
N SER A 1211 -26.41 -41.04 -10.80
CA SER A 1211 -26.65 -42.23 -9.96
C SER A 1211 -25.35 -43.01 -9.73
N VAL A 1212 -25.11 -43.43 -8.50
CA VAL A 1212 -23.94 -44.19 -8.08
C VAL A 1212 -24.35 -45.46 -7.35
N VAL A 1213 -23.52 -46.50 -7.44
CA VAL A 1213 -23.71 -47.78 -6.74
C VAL A 1213 -22.66 -47.98 -5.65
N ALA A 1214 -23.00 -48.72 -4.59
CA ALA A 1214 -22.11 -49.02 -3.47
C ALA A 1214 -20.77 -49.59 -3.95
N GLY A 1215 -19.66 -49.04 -3.46
CA GLY A 1215 -18.30 -49.41 -3.85
C GLY A 1215 -17.77 -48.73 -5.13
N GLN A 1216 -18.60 -47.99 -5.88
CA GLN A 1216 -18.15 -47.20 -7.03
C GLN A 1216 -17.13 -46.13 -6.58
N GLU A 1217 -16.07 -45.95 -7.37
CA GLU A 1217 -15.04 -44.94 -7.08
C GLU A 1217 -15.55 -43.54 -7.46
N LEU A 1218 -15.43 -42.60 -6.52
CA LEU A 1218 -15.98 -41.24 -6.62
C LEU A 1218 -14.88 -40.17 -6.68
N PHE A 1219 -13.82 -40.35 -5.89
CA PHE A 1219 -12.68 -39.43 -5.85
C PHE A 1219 -11.37 -40.16 -5.64
N ILE A 1220 -10.25 -39.51 -5.97
CA ILE A 1220 -8.91 -39.86 -5.51
C ILE A 1220 -8.37 -38.68 -4.71
N VAL A 1221 -7.84 -38.94 -3.51
CA VAL A 1221 -7.23 -37.95 -2.62
C VAL A 1221 -5.79 -38.36 -2.33
N SER A 1222 -4.81 -37.46 -2.49
CA SER A 1222 -3.41 -37.73 -2.15
C SER A 1222 -2.88 -36.88 -0.99
N ALA A 1223 -1.99 -37.47 -0.20
CA ALA A 1223 -1.06 -36.75 0.67
C ALA A 1223 0.23 -37.53 0.84
N LEU A 1224 1.37 -36.83 0.97
CA LEU A 1224 2.67 -37.43 1.29
C LEU A 1224 3.05 -38.65 0.42
N LYS A 1225 2.68 -38.63 -0.87
CA LYS A 1225 2.88 -39.70 -1.87
C LYS A 1225 2.00 -40.95 -1.71
N MET A 1226 0.95 -40.90 -0.89
CA MET A 1226 -0.12 -41.91 -0.83
C MET A 1226 -1.38 -41.39 -1.51
N GLU A 1227 -2.00 -42.20 -2.37
CA GLU A 1227 -3.31 -41.97 -2.97
C GLU A 1227 -4.38 -42.85 -2.31
N VAL A 1228 -5.55 -42.28 -1.98
CA VAL A 1228 -6.71 -43.00 -1.43
C VAL A 1228 -7.93 -42.77 -2.31
N LYS A 1229 -8.53 -43.88 -2.75
CA LYS A 1229 -9.73 -43.93 -3.60
C LYS A 1229 -10.98 -43.88 -2.72
N VAL A 1230 -11.68 -42.75 -2.72
CA VAL A 1230 -12.94 -42.54 -1.99
C VAL A 1230 -14.07 -43.17 -2.80
N ARG A 1231 -14.85 -44.05 -2.16
CA ARG A 1231 -15.91 -44.85 -2.80
C ARG A 1231 -17.29 -44.53 -2.24
N ALA A 1232 -18.34 -44.76 -3.03
CA ALA A 1232 -19.71 -44.64 -2.60
C ALA A 1232 -20.01 -45.65 -1.47
N PRO A 1233 -20.46 -45.22 -0.28
CA PRO A 1233 -20.81 -46.14 0.79
C PRO A 1233 -22.12 -46.90 0.53
N ARG A 1234 -22.94 -46.43 -0.41
CA ARG A 1234 -24.26 -46.98 -0.74
C ARG A 1234 -24.70 -46.60 -2.15
N ASP A 1235 -25.73 -47.28 -2.64
CA ASP A 1235 -26.48 -46.84 -3.82
C ASP A 1235 -27.19 -45.51 -3.52
N GLY A 1236 -27.31 -44.66 -4.55
CA GLY A 1236 -28.01 -43.38 -4.44
C GLY A 1236 -27.71 -42.45 -5.61
N LYS A 1237 -28.03 -41.18 -5.44
CA LYS A 1237 -27.80 -40.12 -6.45
C LYS A 1237 -26.97 -38.99 -5.85
N ILE A 1238 -26.01 -38.45 -6.60
CA ILE A 1238 -25.20 -37.31 -6.14
C ILE A 1238 -26.07 -36.06 -6.13
N ASP A 1239 -26.54 -35.64 -4.95
CA ASP A 1239 -27.33 -34.42 -4.78
C ASP A 1239 -26.48 -33.16 -4.92
N LYS A 1240 -25.22 -33.22 -4.44
CA LYS A 1240 -24.33 -32.07 -4.42
C LYS A 1240 -22.87 -32.48 -4.26
N LEU A 1241 -21.98 -31.76 -4.95
CA LEU A 1241 -20.53 -31.81 -4.76
C LEU A 1241 -20.08 -30.58 -3.95
N TYR A 1242 -19.03 -30.76 -3.17
CA TYR A 1242 -18.46 -29.74 -2.27
C TYR A 1242 -16.95 -29.54 -2.43
N VAL A 1243 -16.31 -30.37 -3.25
CA VAL A 1243 -14.87 -30.34 -3.54
C VAL A 1243 -14.64 -30.63 -5.03
N GLU A 1244 -13.66 -29.96 -5.62
CA GLU A 1244 -13.20 -30.15 -6.99
C GLU A 1244 -11.76 -30.72 -7.02
N ALA A 1245 -11.26 -31.06 -8.20
CA ALA A 1245 -9.88 -31.50 -8.35
C ALA A 1245 -8.91 -30.36 -8.00
N ARG A 1246 -7.86 -30.70 -7.25
CA ARG A 1246 -6.84 -29.85 -6.59
C ARG A 1246 -7.28 -29.13 -5.32
N ASP A 1247 -8.51 -29.31 -4.86
CA ASP A 1247 -8.88 -28.83 -3.53
C ASP A 1247 -8.07 -29.54 -2.45
N LYS A 1248 -7.43 -28.76 -1.59
CA LYS A 1248 -6.83 -29.27 -0.35
C LYS A 1248 -7.96 -29.64 0.61
N LEU A 1249 -7.83 -30.77 1.30
CA LEU A 1249 -8.79 -31.30 2.25
C LEU A 1249 -8.14 -31.51 3.61
N VAL A 1250 -8.94 -31.39 4.67
CA VAL A 1250 -8.66 -32.08 5.94
C VAL A 1250 -9.49 -33.37 6.01
N GLU A 1251 -9.09 -34.27 6.89
CA GLU A 1251 -9.88 -35.46 7.22
C GLU A 1251 -11.29 -35.07 7.70
N GLY A 1252 -12.31 -35.76 7.20
CA GLY A 1252 -13.72 -35.44 7.51
C GLY A 1252 -14.32 -34.27 6.72
N ALA A 1253 -13.57 -33.65 5.79
CA ALA A 1253 -14.12 -32.70 4.82
C ALA A 1253 -15.32 -33.31 4.06
N LEU A 1254 -16.43 -32.59 3.90
CA LEU A 1254 -17.56 -33.05 3.09
C LEU A 1254 -17.19 -32.94 1.61
N MET A 1255 -17.15 -34.08 0.91
CA MET A 1255 -16.82 -34.15 -0.51
C MET A 1255 -18.07 -34.14 -1.40
N ALA A 1256 -19.09 -34.91 -1.00
CA ALA A 1256 -20.34 -35.05 -1.73
C ALA A 1256 -21.52 -35.34 -0.79
N VAL A 1257 -22.74 -35.13 -1.29
CA VAL A 1257 -23.98 -35.64 -0.70
C VAL A 1257 -24.62 -36.63 -1.65
N ILE A 1258 -24.97 -37.81 -1.14
CA ILE A 1258 -25.62 -38.90 -1.85
C ILE A 1258 -27.02 -39.08 -1.26
N SER A 1259 -28.07 -38.90 -2.06
CA SER A 1259 -29.47 -39.18 -1.69
C SER A 1259 -29.80 -40.65 -1.84
#